data_AF-A0AAJ0GT18-F1
#
_entry.id   AF-A0AAJ0GT18-F1
#
_cell.length_a   1.000
_cell.length_b   1.000
_cell.length_c   1.000
_cell.angle_alpha   90.00
_cell.angle_beta   90.00
_cell.angle_gamma   90.00
#
_symmetry.space_group_name_H-M   'P 1'
#
loop_
_entity.id
_entity.type
_entity.pdbx_description
1 polymer ?
#
loop_
_entity_poly.entity_id
_entity_poly.type
_entity_poly.pdbx_seq_one_letter_code
_entity_poly.pdbx_strand_id
1 'polypeptide(L)'
;MGDELDLPVALRRARRTLAKIKAAEQTSSVFQTRPAQDTLVVSTPKPKKRRVNQEADQPSATGLTPMMHRARLSSKRRIQRTGITEEKDAVAPRRKQRARDIKDQIERLKEELARKDEEIERLQDETLVLDTDRIFDLEQQVAALTTELARHARGQQGHISRVGHRATSTARNASDGGSMLLDIENEVEELGEVARAEIITSTPTRRIRASFPTPPSTSPSAPEMQTPCRRLTRSRCDVGVQSSLPDPEKQRVETELASLQFEMGKLTAELESYSALASRLSEKLSPFSVNTKCEAQLSSTSHSEIETRLTGVLQTLSDQAAVIAELGASLKSLGFKGSDAFEVVDSLRTHFRTARLELEYLTPGEIALPLAGAGAEVLDLFLSRLRKLARKKREADDCIEEYHAIEVSLRQQLSARVDAMDSLVNQLRESERSSRDKDTRIAELEVRLDGLKSAVSNYTRGISEIDPLTERIETELAAADSQVGGKRQTTEGQTSFTDLETKLASALELITALQSQLTSLSATHAEALQAHKIQVSNLVKSQGACLAQRDARMVELRAEVHRFNAALLEAQSAVRKLWVENARLVAANDRLVEENREALRQVEEGRRKAKENVKGSDSRKIGRLLVGERTRLGSWGKRKRYDSGLGFWMKRTMMRFHEYINTGKL
;
A
#
# COMPACT_ATOMS: atom_id res chain seq x y z
N MET A 1 -26.08 -70.63 -17.16
CA MET A 1 -24.70 -70.52 -16.61
C MET A 1 -23.93 -69.31 -17.16
N GLY A 2 -24.46 -68.08 -17.22
CA GLY A 2 -25.82 -67.59 -16.97
C GLY A 2 -25.93 -66.11 -17.41
N ASP A 3 -27.09 -65.72 -17.95
CA ASP A 3 -28.06 -64.82 -17.28
C ASP A 3 -27.43 -63.55 -16.62
N GLU A 4 -27.75 -62.29 -16.93
CA GLU A 4 -28.74 -61.58 -17.79
C GLU A 4 -28.05 -60.31 -18.39
N LEU A 5 -28.52 -59.53 -19.39
CA LEU A 5 -29.81 -59.29 -20.06
C LEU A 5 -30.89 -58.47 -19.32
N ASP A 6 -30.62 -57.17 -19.13
CA ASP A 6 -31.54 -56.02 -19.11
C ASP A 6 -30.67 -54.73 -19.13
N LEU A 7 -31.06 -53.48 -19.44
CA LEU A 7 -32.15 -52.78 -20.16
C LEU A 7 -31.62 -51.35 -20.51
N PRO A 8 -32.36 -50.45 -21.21
CA PRO A 8 -33.34 -50.65 -22.25
C PRO A 8 -33.01 -49.86 -23.55
N VAL A 9 -33.10 -50.55 -24.70
CA VAL A 9 -33.65 -50.17 -26.04
C VAL A 9 -33.73 -48.70 -26.55
N ALA A 10 -33.90 -47.66 -25.73
CA ALA A 10 -34.51 -46.38 -26.09
C ALA A 10 -33.76 -45.44 -27.05
N LEU A 11 -32.47 -45.66 -27.34
CA LEU A 11 -31.62 -44.70 -28.09
C LEU A 11 -31.03 -45.26 -29.41
N ARG A 12 -31.80 -46.07 -30.15
CA ARG A 12 -31.39 -46.56 -31.48
C ARG A 12 -32.41 -46.26 -32.58
N ARG A 13 -32.06 -45.28 -33.43
CA ARG A 13 -32.65 -44.95 -34.77
C ARG A 13 -34.03 -44.23 -34.73
N ALA A 14 -34.40 -43.37 -35.70
CA ALA A 14 -33.65 -42.67 -36.75
C ALA A 14 -34.53 -41.67 -37.54
N ARG A 15 -33.91 -40.84 -38.41
CA ARG A 15 -34.50 -40.15 -39.61
C ARG A 15 -35.52 -39.01 -39.29
N ARG A 16 -35.86 -38.05 -40.17
CA ARG A 16 -35.35 -37.61 -41.50
C ARG A 16 -35.87 -36.19 -41.83
N THR A 17 -35.06 -35.38 -42.54
CA THR A 17 -35.37 -34.39 -43.64
C THR A 17 -36.68 -33.58 -43.71
N LEU A 18 -36.58 -32.42 -44.38
CA LEU A 18 -37.64 -31.48 -44.87
C LEU A 18 -38.00 -30.33 -43.90
N ALA A 19 -38.32 -29.09 -44.33
CA ALA A 19 -38.30 -28.50 -45.69
C ALA A 19 -38.16 -26.94 -45.69
N LYS A 20 -38.02 -26.38 -46.90
CA LYS A 20 -37.84 -24.95 -47.24
C LYS A 20 -39.06 -24.05 -46.96
N ILE A 21 -38.81 -22.83 -46.47
CA ILE A 21 -39.63 -21.60 -46.50
C ILE A 21 -38.58 -20.46 -46.57
N LYS A 22 -38.41 -19.53 -47.55
CA LYS A 22 -39.22 -18.82 -48.59
C LYS A 22 -40.30 -17.89 -48.03
N ALA A 23 -40.37 -16.58 -48.30
CA ALA A 23 -39.46 -15.54 -48.83
C ALA A 23 -40.17 -14.15 -48.75
N ALA A 24 -39.40 -13.05 -48.82
CA ALA A 24 -39.88 -11.64 -48.94
C ALA A 24 -40.69 -11.12 -47.71
N GLU A 25 -41.06 -9.83 -47.52
CA GLU A 25 -41.00 -8.57 -48.30
C GLU A 25 -40.38 -7.45 -47.43
N GLN A 26 -39.48 -6.57 -47.90
CA GLN A 26 -39.65 -5.32 -48.69
C GLN A 26 -40.45 -4.16 -48.04
N THR A 27 -39.75 -3.05 -47.75
CA THR A 27 -40.15 -1.61 -47.76
C THR A 27 -38.87 -0.81 -47.45
N SER A 28 -38.25 -0.04 -48.37
CA SER A 28 -38.50 1.38 -48.72
C SER A 28 -38.47 2.36 -47.53
N SER A 29 -37.77 3.50 -47.52
CA SER A 29 -36.79 4.16 -48.44
C SER A 29 -36.17 5.40 -47.69
N VAL A 30 -35.60 6.51 -48.20
CA VAL A 30 -35.49 7.14 -49.54
C VAL A 30 -34.40 8.26 -49.57
N PHE A 31 -33.61 8.39 -50.65
CA PHE A 31 -32.63 9.48 -50.97
C PHE A 31 -31.50 9.76 -49.92
N GLN A 32 -30.32 10.37 -50.18
CA GLN A 32 -29.65 11.05 -51.32
C GLN A 32 -28.09 10.96 -51.07
N THR A 33 -27.07 11.29 -51.90
CA THR A 33 -26.87 11.95 -53.21
C THR A 33 -25.57 11.40 -53.91
N ARG A 34 -24.78 12.24 -54.61
CA ARG A 34 -23.41 12.10 -55.18
C ARG A 34 -22.80 13.54 -55.26
N PRO A 35 -21.51 13.83 -55.55
CA PRO A 35 -20.53 13.19 -56.46
C PRO A 35 -19.27 12.63 -55.72
N ALA A 36 -18.43 11.71 -56.22
CA ALA A 36 -17.81 11.44 -57.52
C ALA A 36 -16.52 12.25 -57.83
N GLN A 37 -15.36 11.57 -57.81
CA GLN A 37 -14.18 11.93 -58.62
C GLN A 37 -13.25 10.73 -58.92
N ASP A 38 -12.89 10.65 -60.20
CA ASP A 38 -11.69 10.13 -60.87
C ASP A 38 -11.06 8.75 -60.54
N THR A 39 -11.09 7.89 -61.57
CA THR A 39 -10.35 6.64 -61.69
C THR A 39 -8.97 6.86 -62.32
N LEU A 40 -7.92 6.26 -61.76
CA LEU A 40 -6.67 5.97 -62.50
C LEU A 40 -6.17 4.56 -62.21
N VAL A 41 -6.18 3.72 -63.25
CA VAL A 41 -5.64 2.35 -63.22
C VAL A 41 -4.25 2.37 -63.84
N VAL A 42 -3.23 1.93 -63.11
CA VAL A 42 -1.87 1.74 -63.64
C VAL A 42 -1.53 0.25 -63.63
N SER A 43 -1.37 -0.32 -64.82
CA SER A 43 -0.97 -1.72 -65.04
C SER A 43 0.45 -1.77 -65.59
N THR A 44 1.28 -2.69 -65.09
CA THR A 44 2.63 -2.98 -65.62
C THR A 44 2.90 -4.48 -65.69
N PRO A 45 3.73 -4.97 -66.65
CA PRO A 45 3.42 -6.23 -67.34
C PRO A 45 4.31 -7.44 -67.01
N LYS A 46 3.82 -8.63 -67.38
CA LYS A 46 4.57 -9.91 -67.38
C LYS A 46 5.56 -9.98 -68.57
N PRO A 47 6.74 -10.61 -68.44
CA PRO A 47 7.76 -10.65 -69.49
C PRO A 47 7.45 -11.69 -70.59
N LYS A 48 7.79 -11.37 -71.86
CA LYS A 48 7.75 -12.31 -72.99
C LYS A 48 9.15 -12.86 -73.31
N LYS A 49 9.22 -14.14 -73.68
CA LYS A 49 10.42 -14.79 -74.24
C LYS A 49 10.64 -14.33 -75.70
N ARG A 50 11.90 -14.19 -76.13
CA ARG A 50 12.27 -14.06 -77.56
C ARG A 50 13.61 -14.76 -77.80
N ARG A 51 13.65 -15.68 -78.78
CA ARG A 51 14.88 -16.29 -79.33
C ARG A 51 15.44 -15.41 -80.45
N VAL A 52 16.77 -15.40 -80.59
CA VAL A 52 17.51 -15.19 -81.86
C VAL A 52 18.76 -16.07 -81.79
N ASN A 53 19.12 -16.75 -82.88
CA ASN A 53 20.41 -17.42 -83.07
C ASN A 53 21.20 -16.64 -84.14
N GLN A 54 22.54 -16.64 -84.06
CA GLN A 54 23.44 -17.00 -85.16
C GLN A 54 24.91 -17.01 -84.72
N GLU A 55 25.75 -17.76 -85.44
CA GLU A 55 27.19 -17.93 -85.20
C GLU A 55 28.05 -16.98 -86.05
N ALA A 56 29.29 -16.72 -85.61
CA ALA A 56 30.44 -16.33 -86.44
C ALA A 56 31.77 -16.49 -85.64
N ASP A 57 32.88 -16.59 -86.36
CA ASP A 57 34.15 -17.19 -85.92
C ASP A 57 35.17 -16.32 -85.13
N GLN A 58 36.29 -16.98 -84.83
CA GLN A 58 37.50 -16.67 -84.07
C GLN A 58 38.43 -15.57 -84.69
N PRO A 59 39.68 -15.32 -84.21
CA PRO A 59 40.17 -15.03 -82.84
C PRO A 59 41.17 -13.82 -82.78
N SER A 60 41.78 -13.62 -81.59
CA SER A 60 43.17 -13.15 -81.35
C SER A 60 43.41 -11.73 -80.78
N ALA A 61 44.68 -11.49 -80.38
CA ALA A 61 45.33 -10.24 -79.94
C ALA A 61 44.93 -9.59 -78.58
N THR A 62 45.46 -10.16 -77.49
CA THR A 62 46.15 -9.49 -76.36
C THR A 62 45.80 -8.04 -75.94
N GLY A 63 45.41 -7.86 -74.67
CA GLY A 63 45.48 -6.59 -73.93
C GLY A 63 45.36 -6.80 -72.42
N LEU A 64 46.23 -6.18 -71.60
CA LEU A 64 46.32 -6.47 -70.14
C LEU A 64 45.28 -5.74 -69.29
N THR A 65 44.74 -6.46 -68.29
CA THR A 65 44.13 -6.01 -67.01
C THR A 65 43.43 -4.64 -66.90
N PRO A 66 42.21 -4.65 -66.32
CA PRO A 66 42.15 -4.24 -64.90
C PRO A 66 41.37 -5.24 -64.00
N MET A 67 42.06 -6.26 -63.49
CA MET A 67 41.43 -7.37 -62.74
C MET A 67 41.22 -7.10 -61.22
N MET A 68 41.24 -5.86 -60.75
CA MET A 68 41.15 -5.54 -59.30
C MET A 68 39.75 -5.16 -58.79
N HIS A 69 38.84 -4.68 -59.66
CA HIS A 69 37.52 -4.20 -59.22
C HIS A 69 36.41 -5.26 -59.21
N ARG A 70 36.51 -6.33 -60.03
CA ARG A 70 35.48 -7.39 -60.09
C ARG A 70 35.44 -8.27 -58.83
N ALA A 71 36.58 -8.56 -58.22
CA ALA A 71 36.66 -9.44 -57.04
C ALA A 71 35.84 -8.90 -55.84
N ARG A 72 35.97 -7.60 -55.52
CA ARG A 72 35.29 -6.94 -54.40
C ARG A 72 33.76 -6.83 -54.55
N LEU A 73 33.23 -6.99 -55.77
CA LEU A 73 31.79 -7.05 -56.03
C LEU A 73 31.25 -8.49 -56.03
N SER A 74 32.06 -9.45 -56.47
CA SER A 74 31.71 -10.88 -56.42
C SER A 74 31.59 -11.39 -54.98
N SER A 75 32.57 -11.11 -54.13
CA SER A 75 32.57 -11.55 -52.72
C SER A 75 31.37 -11.00 -51.93
N LYS A 76 31.05 -9.71 -52.08
CA LYS A 76 29.87 -9.09 -51.46
C LYS A 76 28.55 -9.77 -51.87
N ARG A 77 28.38 -10.08 -53.16
CA ARG A 77 27.19 -10.82 -53.66
C ARG A 77 27.15 -12.28 -53.19
N ARG A 78 28.31 -12.92 -52.99
CA ARG A 78 28.39 -14.30 -52.48
C ARG A 78 28.01 -14.37 -50.99
N ILE A 79 28.56 -13.46 -50.17
CA ILE A 79 28.24 -13.34 -48.73
C ILE A 79 26.75 -13.05 -48.51
N GLN A 80 26.15 -12.14 -49.28
CA GLN A 80 24.71 -11.90 -49.22
C GLN A 80 23.87 -13.12 -49.63
N ARG A 81 24.35 -13.95 -50.58
CA ARG A 81 23.62 -15.17 -50.97
C ARG A 81 23.71 -16.29 -49.94
N THR A 82 24.87 -16.52 -49.32
CA THR A 82 25.01 -17.57 -48.29
C THR A 82 24.25 -17.21 -47.01
N GLY A 83 24.32 -15.95 -46.55
CA GLY A 83 23.55 -15.49 -45.40
C GLY A 83 22.04 -15.61 -45.60
N ILE A 84 21.51 -15.30 -46.79
CA ILE A 84 20.07 -15.45 -47.09
C ILE A 84 19.61 -16.91 -47.14
N THR A 85 20.48 -17.87 -47.48
CA THR A 85 20.16 -19.30 -47.34
C THR A 85 20.24 -19.77 -45.89
N GLU A 86 21.33 -19.46 -45.19
CA GLU A 86 21.54 -19.83 -43.77
C GLU A 86 20.42 -19.27 -42.86
N GLU A 87 19.97 -18.03 -43.12
CA GLU A 87 18.87 -17.41 -42.37
C GLU A 87 17.51 -18.06 -42.69
N LYS A 88 17.25 -18.46 -43.94
CA LYS A 88 16.03 -19.20 -44.30
C LYS A 88 15.99 -20.59 -43.66
N ASP A 89 17.11 -21.29 -43.69
CA ASP A 89 17.24 -22.62 -43.11
C ASP A 89 17.16 -22.57 -41.57
N ALA A 90 17.57 -21.46 -40.94
CA ALA A 90 17.35 -21.18 -39.52
C ALA A 90 15.91 -20.74 -39.16
N VAL A 91 15.16 -20.13 -40.08
CA VAL A 91 13.77 -19.68 -39.84
C VAL A 91 12.80 -20.86 -39.72
N ALA A 92 12.99 -21.94 -40.46
CA ALA A 92 12.13 -23.13 -40.39
C ALA A 92 12.12 -23.81 -38.99
N PRO A 93 13.26 -24.18 -38.37
CA PRO A 93 13.28 -24.74 -37.02
C PRO A 93 12.84 -23.73 -35.96
N ARG A 94 13.17 -22.43 -36.10
CA ARG A 94 12.67 -21.38 -35.20
C ARG A 94 11.14 -21.26 -35.22
N ARG A 95 10.51 -21.41 -36.40
CA ARG A 95 9.04 -21.51 -36.51
C ARG A 95 8.50 -22.79 -35.86
N LYS A 96 9.15 -23.93 -36.08
CA LYS A 96 8.75 -25.22 -35.47
C LYS A 96 8.85 -25.20 -33.94
N GLN A 97 9.86 -24.52 -33.38
CA GLN A 97 9.99 -24.38 -31.94
C GLN A 97 8.91 -23.46 -31.36
N ARG A 98 8.70 -22.26 -31.93
CA ARG A 98 7.58 -21.37 -31.52
C ARG A 98 6.21 -22.06 -31.59
N ALA A 99 6.01 -22.96 -32.55
CA ALA A 99 4.77 -23.76 -32.67
C ALA A 99 4.65 -24.90 -31.64
N ARG A 100 5.74 -25.28 -30.95
CA ARG A 100 5.71 -26.11 -29.73
C ARG A 100 5.46 -25.22 -28.52
N ASP A 101 6.27 -24.18 -28.33
CA ASP A 101 6.16 -23.25 -27.20
C ASP A 101 4.71 -22.72 -27.01
N ILE A 102 4.00 -22.45 -28.12
CA ILE A 102 2.58 -22.05 -28.13
C ILE A 102 1.62 -23.21 -27.75
N LYS A 103 1.90 -24.45 -28.14
CA LYS A 103 1.11 -25.63 -27.73
C LYS A 103 1.28 -25.92 -26.25
N ASP A 104 2.53 -25.93 -25.77
CA ASP A 104 2.87 -26.11 -24.36
C ASP A 104 2.18 -25.04 -23.49
N GLN A 105 2.04 -23.80 -23.99
CA GLN A 105 1.26 -22.73 -23.35
C GLN A 105 -0.25 -23.01 -23.36
N ILE A 106 -0.81 -23.48 -24.48
CA ILE A 106 -2.24 -23.83 -24.59
C ILE A 106 -2.59 -25.02 -23.68
N GLU A 107 -1.69 -25.99 -23.55
CA GLU A 107 -1.88 -27.15 -22.67
C GLU A 107 -1.82 -26.73 -21.19
N ARG A 108 -0.87 -25.89 -20.77
CA ARG A 108 -0.86 -25.30 -19.43
C ARG A 108 -2.10 -24.47 -19.11
N LEU A 109 -2.57 -23.65 -20.05
CA LEU A 109 -3.80 -22.86 -19.87
C LEU A 109 -5.05 -23.73 -19.77
N LYS A 110 -5.07 -24.91 -20.40
CA LYS A 110 -6.14 -25.91 -20.22
C LYS A 110 -6.05 -26.62 -18.87
N GLU A 111 -4.85 -26.93 -18.38
CA GLU A 111 -4.65 -27.48 -17.03
C GLU A 111 -5.04 -26.46 -15.95
N GLU A 112 -4.73 -25.18 -16.17
CA GLU A 112 -5.10 -24.08 -15.27
C GLU A 112 -6.61 -23.82 -15.26
N LEU A 113 -7.26 -23.83 -16.44
CA LEU A 113 -8.73 -23.80 -16.54
C LEU A 113 -9.36 -25.01 -15.85
N ALA A 114 -8.93 -26.24 -16.15
CA ALA A 114 -9.50 -27.44 -15.51
C ALA A 114 -9.37 -27.41 -13.98
N ARG A 115 -8.26 -26.90 -13.42
CA ARG A 115 -8.12 -26.69 -11.97
C ARG A 115 -9.02 -25.59 -11.43
N LYS A 116 -9.32 -24.55 -12.21
CA LYS A 116 -10.26 -23.50 -11.84
C LYS A 116 -11.71 -23.96 -11.96
N ASP A 117 -12.02 -24.82 -12.92
CA ASP A 117 -13.32 -25.49 -13.04
C ASP A 117 -13.54 -26.43 -11.85
N GLU A 118 -12.55 -27.26 -11.47
CA GLU A 118 -12.58 -28.07 -10.23
C GLU A 118 -12.71 -27.21 -8.94
N GLU A 119 -12.16 -26.01 -8.91
CA GLU A 119 -12.26 -25.07 -7.79
C GLU A 119 -13.66 -24.42 -7.74
N ILE A 120 -14.24 -24.12 -8.90
CA ILE A 120 -15.62 -23.63 -9.04
C ILE A 120 -16.63 -24.73 -8.65
N GLU A 121 -16.44 -25.98 -9.07
CA GLU A 121 -17.29 -27.10 -8.66
C GLU A 121 -17.27 -27.26 -7.13
N ARG A 122 -16.10 -27.25 -6.50
CA ARG A 122 -15.98 -27.32 -5.03
C ARG A 122 -16.63 -26.14 -4.30
N LEU A 123 -16.49 -24.92 -4.84
CA LEU A 123 -17.14 -23.74 -4.27
C LEU A 123 -18.66 -23.76 -4.50
N GLN A 124 -19.14 -24.36 -5.59
CA GLN A 124 -20.58 -24.61 -5.80
C GLN A 124 -21.11 -25.65 -4.82
N ASP A 125 -20.40 -26.76 -4.60
CA ASP A 125 -20.76 -27.75 -3.57
C ASP A 125 -20.77 -27.15 -2.15
N GLU A 126 -19.76 -26.36 -1.79
CA GLU A 126 -19.69 -25.66 -0.49
C GLU A 126 -20.84 -24.64 -0.35
N THR A 127 -21.14 -23.87 -1.40
CA THR A 127 -22.27 -22.91 -1.40
C THR A 127 -23.61 -23.64 -1.32
N LEU A 128 -23.79 -24.75 -2.04
CA LEU A 128 -25.00 -25.57 -1.99
C LEU A 128 -25.22 -26.15 -0.59
N VAL A 129 -24.19 -26.67 0.06
CA VAL A 129 -24.28 -27.15 1.45
C VAL A 129 -24.68 -26.01 2.39
N LEU A 130 -23.97 -24.89 2.35
CA LEU A 130 -24.24 -23.72 3.21
C LEU A 130 -25.64 -23.14 3.00
N ASP A 131 -26.11 -23.05 1.75
CA ASP A 131 -27.47 -22.60 1.47
C ASP A 131 -28.52 -23.67 1.85
N THR A 132 -28.24 -24.98 1.75
CA THR A 132 -29.17 -26.00 2.29
C THR A 132 -29.30 -25.96 3.81
N ASP A 133 -28.18 -25.82 4.55
CA ASP A 133 -28.20 -25.66 6.02
C ASP A 133 -28.95 -24.37 6.40
N ARG A 134 -28.69 -23.27 5.69
CA ARG A 134 -29.37 -21.98 5.91
C ARG A 134 -30.85 -22.02 5.57
N ILE A 135 -31.25 -22.72 4.50
CA ILE A 135 -32.66 -22.94 4.16
C ILE A 135 -33.33 -23.78 5.24
N PHE A 136 -32.67 -24.85 5.72
CA PHE A 136 -33.20 -25.68 6.80
C PHE A 136 -33.36 -24.91 8.14
N ASP A 137 -32.39 -24.06 8.50
CA ASP A 137 -32.50 -23.16 9.65
C ASP A 137 -33.64 -22.15 9.49
N LEU A 138 -33.87 -21.63 8.28
CA LEU A 138 -34.98 -20.72 7.98
C LEU A 138 -36.34 -21.46 7.97
N GLU A 139 -36.41 -22.69 7.46
CA GLU A 139 -37.60 -23.55 7.55
C GLU A 139 -37.92 -23.89 9.00
N GLN A 140 -36.91 -24.17 9.84
CA GLN A 140 -37.08 -24.39 11.26
C GLN A 140 -37.58 -23.13 11.98
N GLN A 141 -37.05 -21.95 11.64
CA GLN A 141 -37.53 -20.66 12.16
C GLN A 141 -38.97 -20.36 11.72
N VAL A 142 -39.33 -20.63 10.45
CA VAL A 142 -40.71 -20.50 9.95
C VAL A 142 -41.64 -21.51 10.62
N ALA A 143 -41.20 -22.75 10.87
CA ALA A 143 -41.95 -23.74 11.64
C ALA A 143 -42.17 -23.27 13.10
N ALA A 144 -41.13 -22.75 13.76
CA ALA A 144 -41.24 -22.19 15.09
C ALA A 144 -42.25 -21.02 15.11
N LEU A 145 -42.06 -20.00 14.26
CA LEU A 145 -42.93 -18.83 14.16
C LEU A 145 -44.37 -19.19 13.78
N THR A 146 -44.60 -20.17 12.90
CA THR A 146 -45.97 -20.62 12.59
C THR A 146 -46.60 -21.39 13.74
N THR A 147 -45.84 -22.16 14.55
CA THR A 147 -46.39 -22.74 15.79
C THR A 147 -46.65 -21.69 16.86
N GLU A 148 -45.84 -20.65 16.98
CA GLU A 148 -46.09 -19.51 17.88
C GLU A 148 -47.31 -18.70 17.45
N LEU A 149 -47.45 -18.39 16.17
CA LEU A 149 -48.64 -17.74 15.61
C LEU A 149 -49.89 -18.61 15.78
N ALA A 150 -49.80 -19.93 15.60
CA ALA A 150 -50.90 -20.85 15.89
C ALA A 150 -51.23 -20.90 17.40
N ARG A 151 -50.24 -20.76 18.29
CA ARG A 151 -50.44 -20.66 19.74
C ARG A 151 -51.07 -19.33 20.15
N HIS A 152 -50.65 -18.22 19.54
CA HIS A 152 -51.24 -16.89 19.74
C HIS A 152 -52.66 -16.79 19.20
N ALA A 153 -52.94 -17.33 18.01
CA ALA A 153 -54.29 -17.41 17.46
C ALA A 153 -55.24 -18.18 18.39
N ARG A 154 -54.83 -19.37 18.86
CA ARG A 154 -55.58 -20.16 19.85
C ARG A 154 -55.74 -19.42 21.20
N GLY A 155 -54.76 -18.60 21.58
CA GLY A 155 -54.82 -17.75 22.78
C GLY A 155 -55.72 -16.51 22.64
N GLN A 156 -55.91 -15.99 21.42
CA GLN A 156 -56.76 -14.81 21.15
C GLN A 156 -58.24 -15.15 20.92
N GLN A 157 -58.63 -16.43 20.89
CA GLN A 157 -60.02 -16.88 20.74
C GLN A 157 -60.93 -16.55 21.96
N GLY A 158 -60.47 -15.73 22.92
CA GLY A 158 -61.02 -15.64 24.28
C GLY A 158 -61.53 -14.28 24.76
N HIS A 159 -61.43 -13.17 24.00
CA HIS A 159 -62.06 -11.91 24.42
C HIS A 159 -62.38 -10.91 23.28
N ILE A 160 -63.36 -10.04 23.55
CA ILE A 160 -63.82 -8.90 22.72
C ILE A 160 -64.46 -9.27 21.37
N SER A 161 -65.78 -9.47 21.40
CA SER A 161 -66.68 -9.17 20.28
C SER A 161 -67.33 -7.80 20.47
N ARG A 162 -67.74 -7.14 19.37
CA ARG A 162 -68.36 -5.78 19.30
C ARG A 162 -67.33 -4.66 19.60
N VAL A 163 -67.33 -3.49 18.96
CA VAL A 163 -68.34 -2.78 18.14
C VAL A 163 -67.71 -2.26 16.84
N GLY A 164 -68.47 -2.21 15.75
CA GLY A 164 -68.04 -1.57 14.49
C GLY A 164 -68.45 -0.09 14.40
N HIS A 165 -67.51 0.78 14.04
CA HIS A 165 -67.76 2.16 13.60
C HIS A 165 -67.13 2.42 12.22
N ARG A 166 -67.64 3.42 11.50
CA ARG A 166 -67.71 3.45 10.03
C ARG A 166 -67.56 4.88 9.47
N ALA A 167 -66.86 5.00 8.34
CA ALA A 167 -66.58 6.24 7.59
C ALA A 167 -65.60 7.20 8.33
N THR A 168 -64.83 8.07 7.66
CA THR A 168 -64.87 8.61 6.27
C THR A 168 -63.51 8.42 5.57
N SER A 169 -63.43 7.98 4.30
CA SER A 169 -63.52 8.77 3.05
C SER A 169 -62.41 9.84 2.94
N THR A 170 -61.33 9.61 2.19
CA THR A 170 -61.17 9.91 0.74
C THR A 170 -59.74 9.52 0.29
N ALA A 171 -59.39 9.25 -0.99
CA ALA A 171 -60.15 9.13 -2.25
C ALA A 171 -59.39 8.28 -3.30
N ARG A 172 -60.13 7.78 -4.30
CA ARG A 172 -59.75 7.42 -5.69
C ARG A 172 -58.63 6.37 -5.98
N ASN A 173 -59.06 5.35 -6.72
CA ASN A 173 -58.41 4.64 -7.84
C ASN A 173 -57.10 3.85 -7.53
N ALA A 174 -56.94 2.54 -7.71
CA ALA A 174 -57.48 1.48 -8.61
C ALA A 174 -56.57 1.15 -9.82
N SER A 175 -56.01 -0.08 -9.79
CA SER A 175 -55.15 -0.75 -10.81
C SER A 175 -53.84 -0.01 -11.20
N ASP A 176 -52.79 -0.68 -11.68
CA ASP A 176 -52.62 -2.08 -12.11
C ASP A 176 -51.21 -2.62 -11.75
N GLY A 177 -50.90 -3.86 -12.09
CA GLY A 177 -49.56 -4.44 -11.94
C GLY A 177 -48.53 -3.82 -12.91
N GLY A 178 -47.33 -3.50 -12.40
CA GLY A 178 -46.24 -2.95 -13.19
C GLY A 178 -44.87 -3.45 -12.72
N SER A 179 -44.28 -4.39 -13.46
CA SER A 179 -42.90 -4.82 -13.25
C SER A 179 -41.94 -3.71 -13.65
N MET A 180 -41.28 -3.04 -12.69
CA MET A 180 -40.17 -2.13 -12.99
C MET A 180 -38.91 -2.91 -13.37
N LEU A 181 -38.86 -3.27 -14.65
CA LEU A 181 -37.62 -3.31 -15.41
C LEU A 181 -36.95 -1.93 -15.29
N LEU A 182 -35.66 -1.88 -14.93
CA LEU A 182 -34.86 -0.67 -15.02
C LEU A 182 -34.00 -0.74 -16.28
N ASP A 183 -34.59 -0.31 -17.39
CA ASP A 183 -33.80 0.13 -18.54
C ASP A 183 -33.06 1.42 -18.16
N ILE A 184 -31.75 1.44 -18.38
CA ILE A 184 -30.94 2.65 -18.43
C ILE A 184 -30.24 2.63 -19.78
N GLU A 185 -30.96 3.05 -20.82
CA GLU A 185 -30.37 3.29 -22.13
C GLU A 185 -29.52 4.58 -22.14
N ASN A 186 -28.63 4.65 -23.11
CA ASN A 186 -27.57 5.64 -23.21
C ASN A 186 -28.09 7.08 -23.40
N GLU A 187 -27.72 7.99 -22.48
CA GLU A 187 -27.46 9.38 -22.85
C GLU A 187 -25.94 9.59 -22.92
N VAL A 188 -25.42 9.73 -24.15
CA VAL A 188 -24.02 10.05 -24.43
C VAL A 188 -23.99 11.38 -25.18
N GLU A 189 -23.80 12.47 -24.43
CA GLU A 189 -23.14 13.71 -24.88
C GLU A 189 -22.89 14.65 -23.69
N GLU A 190 -22.24 15.80 -23.94
CA GLU A 190 -22.09 16.94 -23.02
C GLU A 190 -21.43 16.72 -21.63
N LEU A 191 -20.15 16.29 -21.61
CA LEU A 191 -19.18 16.75 -20.58
C LEU A 191 -17.71 16.65 -21.03
N GLY A 192 -17.42 17.06 -22.28
CA GLY A 192 -16.14 16.80 -22.95
C GLY A 192 -15.05 17.88 -22.86
N GLU A 193 -15.33 19.07 -22.33
CA GLU A 193 -14.56 20.28 -22.74
C GLU A 193 -13.66 20.92 -21.66
N VAL A 194 -13.94 20.74 -20.36
CA VAL A 194 -13.26 21.50 -19.28
C VAL A 194 -11.82 21.03 -18.98
N ALA A 195 -11.36 19.93 -19.61
CA ALA A 195 -10.04 19.30 -19.32
C ALA A 195 -9.13 19.14 -20.56
N ARG A 196 -9.36 19.88 -21.65
CA ARG A 196 -8.59 19.72 -22.92
C ARG A 196 -7.87 20.97 -23.44
N ALA A 197 -7.84 22.06 -22.67
CA ALA A 197 -7.42 23.38 -23.16
C ALA A 197 -6.17 23.99 -22.50
N GLU A 198 -5.16 23.19 -22.10
CA GLU A 198 -3.85 23.76 -21.71
C GLU A 198 -2.62 22.87 -22.04
N ILE A 199 -2.57 22.35 -23.27
CA ILE A 199 -1.33 21.83 -23.86
C ILE A 199 -1.11 22.52 -25.21
N ILE A 200 -0.22 23.52 -25.24
CA ILE A 200 0.72 23.91 -26.32
C ILE A 200 1.26 25.31 -26.00
N THR A 201 2.51 25.42 -25.55
CA THR A 201 3.50 26.37 -26.10
C THR A 201 4.92 26.08 -25.61
N SER A 202 5.88 26.12 -26.54
CA SER A 202 7.33 26.29 -26.34
C SER A 202 8.06 25.42 -25.28
N THR A 203 8.39 24.18 -25.64
CA THR A 203 9.68 23.58 -25.26
C THR A 203 10.65 23.64 -26.45
N PRO A 204 11.84 24.26 -26.33
CA PRO A 204 12.80 24.36 -27.43
C PRO A 204 13.65 23.07 -27.56
N THR A 205 13.69 22.47 -28.76
CA THR A 205 14.38 21.18 -29.00
C THR A 205 15.52 21.28 -30.02
N ARG A 206 16.78 21.14 -29.58
CA ARG A 206 17.98 20.65 -30.32
C ARG A 206 19.09 20.31 -29.29
N ARG A 207 19.96 19.30 -29.45
CA ARG A 207 20.09 18.19 -30.42
C ARG A 207 21.02 17.11 -29.83
N ILE A 208 20.64 15.83 -29.95
CA ILE A 208 21.50 14.66 -30.29
C ILE A 208 22.68 14.26 -29.33
N ARG A 209 22.68 12.96 -28.97
CA ARG A 209 23.77 12.08 -28.44
C ARG A 209 24.10 12.04 -26.93
N ALA A 210 23.76 10.87 -26.38
CA ALA A 210 24.63 9.93 -25.64
C ALA A 210 24.95 10.16 -24.14
N SER A 211 24.89 9.03 -23.42
CA SER A 211 25.50 8.71 -22.11
C SER A 211 25.05 9.47 -20.85
N PHE A 212 24.85 8.69 -19.78
CA PHE A 212 24.53 9.12 -18.42
C PHE A 212 25.52 10.14 -17.84
N PRO A 213 25.04 11.19 -17.15
CA PRO A 213 25.82 11.94 -16.17
C PRO A 213 25.58 11.38 -14.75
N THR A 214 26.64 10.87 -14.11
CA THR A 214 26.70 10.68 -12.65
C THR A 214 26.95 12.02 -11.93
N PRO A 215 26.64 12.14 -10.62
CA PRO A 215 26.72 13.42 -9.91
C PRO A 215 28.17 13.93 -9.75
N PRO A 216 28.38 15.25 -9.69
CA PRO A 216 29.72 15.84 -9.52
C PRO A 216 30.23 15.69 -8.08
N SER A 217 31.48 15.25 -7.95
CA SER A 217 32.26 15.39 -6.71
C SER A 217 33.01 16.71 -6.75
N THR A 218 32.91 17.51 -5.68
CA THR A 218 33.52 18.84 -5.60
C THR A 218 34.87 18.79 -4.88
N SER A 219 35.96 18.95 -5.63
CA SER A 219 37.31 19.22 -5.11
C SER A 219 38.14 19.96 -6.16
N PRO A 220 38.84 21.06 -5.83
CA PRO A 220 39.48 21.94 -6.81
C PRO A 220 40.86 21.46 -7.29
N SER A 221 41.34 22.09 -8.37
CA SER A 221 42.57 21.74 -9.10
C SER A 221 43.84 22.40 -8.54
N ALA A 222 44.98 21.74 -8.73
CA ALA A 222 46.33 22.30 -8.73
C ALA A 222 47.04 21.91 -10.05
N PRO A 223 48.06 22.66 -10.52
CA PRO A 223 48.33 22.78 -11.96
C PRO A 223 49.32 21.78 -12.59
N GLU A 224 49.11 21.57 -13.89
CA GLU A 224 50.08 21.54 -15.01
C GLU A 224 51.57 21.85 -14.72
N MET A 225 52.58 21.26 -15.39
CA MET A 225 52.63 20.52 -16.68
C MET A 225 53.73 19.42 -16.70
N GLN A 226 53.79 18.69 -17.82
CA GLN A 226 54.94 18.00 -18.45
C GLN A 226 55.05 16.47 -18.28
N THR A 227 55.11 15.78 -19.43
CA THR A 227 55.51 14.38 -19.60
C THR A 227 56.80 14.35 -20.44
N PRO A 228 57.64 13.29 -20.36
CA PRO A 228 57.46 12.21 -21.34
C PRO A 228 57.79 10.78 -20.87
N CYS A 229 57.05 9.85 -21.47
CA CYS A 229 57.16 8.38 -21.52
C CYS A 229 58.52 7.68 -21.23
N ARG A 230 58.52 6.65 -20.35
CA ARG A 230 58.78 5.23 -20.76
C ARG A 230 58.59 4.15 -19.66
N ARG A 231 57.92 3.06 -20.06
CA ARG A 231 58.09 1.62 -19.69
C ARG A 231 58.37 1.18 -18.23
N LEU A 232 57.48 0.30 -17.76
CA LEU A 232 57.74 -0.99 -17.06
C LEU A 232 58.68 -1.00 -15.84
N THR A 233 58.14 -1.20 -14.62
CA THR A 233 58.32 -2.44 -13.81
C THR A 233 57.50 -2.38 -12.49
N ARG A 234 57.43 -3.51 -11.76
CA ARG A 234 56.90 -3.61 -10.38
C ARG A 234 57.93 -3.07 -9.37
N SER A 235 57.50 -2.44 -8.26
CA SER A 235 57.70 -2.99 -6.89
C SER A 235 57.03 -2.18 -5.76
N ARG A 236 56.92 -2.88 -4.62
CA ARG A 236 56.59 -2.53 -3.20
C ARG A 236 56.39 -1.06 -2.72
N CYS A 237 55.31 -0.91 -1.95
CA CYS A 237 55.17 -0.42 -0.56
C CYS A 237 55.93 0.81 0.00
N ASP A 238 55.13 1.67 0.66
CA ASP A 238 55.37 2.41 1.92
C ASP A 238 56.19 3.72 1.99
N VAL A 239 55.88 4.46 3.07
CA VAL A 239 56.46 5.71 3.61
C VAL A 239 56.03 7.01 2.89
N GLY A 240 55.51 7.99 3.66
CA GLY A 240 55.19 9.32 3.12
C GLY A 240 54.32 10.29 3.94
N VAL A 241 54.12 10.12 5.26
CA VAL A 241 53.35 11.10 6.05
C VAL A 241 54.15 12.39 6.23
N GLN A 242 53.88 13.40 5.40
CA GLN A 242 54.40 14.75 5.57
C GLN A 242 53.39 15.60 6.36
N SER A 243 53.63 15.77 7.65
CA SER A 243 52.93 16.73 8.49
C SER A 243 53.42 18.15 8.19
N SER A 244 52.81 18.82 7.22
CA SER A 244 52.98 20.27 7.05
C SER A 244 52.43 20.98 8.29
N LEU A 245 53.30 21.62 9.07
CA LEU A 245 52.87 22.52 10.14
C LEU A 245 52.07 23.67 9.51
N PRO A 246 50.78 23.84 9.85
CA PRO A 246 49.98 24.93 9.29
C PRO A 246 50.45 26.26 9.88
N ASP A 247 50.61 27.25 9.01
CA ASP A 247 50.97 28.62 9.39
C ASP A 247 49.89 29.21 10.33
N PRO A 248 50.27 29.72 11.52
CA PRO A 248 49.31 30.25 12.49
C PRO A 248 48.57 31.51 12.00
N GLU A 249 49.14 32.29 11.07
CA GLU A 249 48.45 33.43 10.46
C GLU A 249 47.41 32.95 9.45
N LYS A 250 47.76 31.93 8.66
CA LYS A 250 46.81 31.25 7.75
C LYS A 250 45.65 30.61 8.53
N GLN A 251 45.91 29.97 9.67
CA GLN A 251 44.86 29.42 10.53
C GLN A 251 43.93 30.51 11.09
N ARG A 252 44.47 31.68 11.50
CA ARG A 252 43.65 32.80 11.96
C ARG A 252 42.72 33.29 10.86
N VAL A 253 43.24 33.55 9.66
CA VAL A 253 42.44 33.97 8.49
C VAL A 253 41.39 32.90 8.13
N GLU A 254 41.72 31.61 8.22
CA GLU A 254 40.75 30.53 8.02
C GLU A 254 39.64 30.53 9.08
N THR A 255 39.96 30.79 10.35
CA THR A 255 38.93 30.93 11.41
C THR A 255 38.10 32.21 11.30
N GLU A 256 38.69 33.33 10.87
CA GLU A 256 37.98 34.59 10.64
C GLU A 256 37.04 34.48 9.42
N LEU A 257 37.49 33.83 8.34
CA LEU A 257 36.64 33.51 7.19
C LEU A 257 35.50 32.55 7.57
N ALA A 258 35.75 31.56 8.42
CA ALA A 258 34.70 30.67 8.92
C ALA A 258 33.68 31.42 9.80
N SER A 259 34.15 32.35 10.65
CA SER A 259 33.28 33.22 11.46
C SER A 259 32.44 34.14 10.59
N LEU A 260 33.04 34.81 9.61
CA LEU A 260 32.34 35.66 8.64
C LEU A 260 31.33 34.88 7.79
N GLN A 261 31.66 33.65 7.36
CA GLN A 261 30.72 32.79 6.64
C GLN A 261 29.54 32.37 7.52
N PHE A 262 29.77 32.09 8.81
CA PHE A 262 28.71 31.79 9.78
C PHE A 262 27.84 33.02 10.09
N GLU A 263 28.45 34.19 10.27
CA GLU A 263 27.73 35.46 10.48
C GLU A 263 26.92 35.88 9.24
N MET A 264 27.49 35.75 8.04
CA MET A 264 26.73 35.94 6.80
C MET A 264 25.57 34.96 6.71
N GLY A 265 25.79 33.67 7.00
CA GLY A 265 24.73 32.65 7.04
C GLY A 265 23.62 32.96 8.05
N LYS A 266 23.98 33.52 9.22
CA LYS A 266 23.01 34.00 10.22
C LYS A 266 22.22 35.22 9.70
N LEU A 267 22.88 36.15 9.02
CA LEU A 267 22.22 37.32 8.42
C LEU A 267 21.32 36.94 7.24
N THR A 268 21.67 35.96 6.40
CA THR A 268 20.73 35.42 5.40
C THR A 268 19.57 34.70 6.08
N ALA A 269 19.79 33.89 7.11
CA ALA A 269 18.69 33.22 7.83
C ALA A 269 17.74 34.23 8.51
N GLU A 270 18.26 35.34 9.06
CA GLU A 270 17.45 36.43 9.59
C GLU A 270 16.68 37.14 8.46
N LEU A 271 17.32 37.47 7.34
CA LEU A 271 16.68 38.11 6.18
C LEU A 271 15.63 37.21 5.52
N GLU A 272 15.87 35.90 5.44
CA GLU A 272 14.90 34.88 5.03
C GLU A 272 13.74 34.77 6.02
N SER A 273 13.99 34.89 7.33
CA SER A 273 12.90 34.93 8.32
C SER A 273 12.04 36.20 8.17
N TYR A 274 12.65 37.35 7.87
CA TYR A 274 11.93 38.58 7.57
C TYR A 274 11.19 38.51 6.22
N SER A 275 11.75 37.88 5.19
CA SER A 275 11.08 37.71 3.90
C SER A 275 9.92 36.71 3.99
N ALA A 276 10.05 35.64 4.77
CA ALA A 276 8.97 34.71 5.08
C ALA A 276 7.87 35.37 5.93
N LEU A 277 8.24 36.21 6.91
CA LEU A 277 7.29 37.00 7.69
C LEU A 277 6.55 38.02 6.80
N ALA A 278 7.26 38.74 5.94
CA ALA A 278 6.67 39.67 4.97
C ALA A 278 5.76 38.95 3.96
N SER A 279 6.16 37.79 3.46
CA SER A 279 5.33 36.93 2.60
C SER A 279 4.05 36.51 3.33
N ARG A 280 4.16 36.02 4.58
CA ARG A 280 2.99 35.63 5.38
C ARG A 280 2.09 36.82 5.74
N LEU A 281 2.65 38.01 5.98
CA LEU A 281 1.85 39.22 6.13
C LEU A 281 1.15 39.58 4.82
N SER A 282 1.84 39.51 3.67
CA SER A 282 1.22 39.79 2.36
C SER A 282 0.11 38.78 2.04
N GLU A 283 0.28 37.51 2.38
CA GLU A 283 -0.73 36.46 2.26
C GLU A 283 -1.95 36.77 3.14
N LYS A 284 -1.76 37.11 4.42
CA LYS A 284 -2.84 37.45 5.36
C LYS A 284 -3.48 38.82 5.10
N LEU A 285 -2.81 39.72 4.40
CA LEU A 285 -3.35 41.01 3.94
C LEU A 285 -3.95 40.94 2.53
N SER A 286 -3.62 39.94 1.72
CA SER A 286 -4.19 39.77 0.38
C SER A 286 -5.73 39.73 0.31
N PRO A 287 -6.50 39.08 1.23
CA PRO A 287 -7.96 39.15 1.21
C PRO A 287 -8.53 40.51 1.65
N PHE A 288 -7.69 41.42 2.18
CA PHE A 288 -8.06 42.79 2.58
C PHE A 288 -7.52 43.85 1.59
N SER A 289 -6.70 43.46 0.62
CA SER A 289 -6.15 44.33 -0.42
C SER A 289 -7.21 44.64 -1.47
N VAL A 290 -8.06 45.64 -1.19
CA VAL A 290 -9.21 46.06 -2.01
C VAL A 290 -8.84 46.22 -3.49
N ASN A 291 -9.20 45.23 -4.30
CA ASN A 291 -9.16 45.36 -5.76
C ASN A 291 -10.42 46.12 -6.20
N THR A 292 -10.25 47.36 -6.65
CA THR A 292 -11.34 48.33 -6.79
C THR A 292 -12.25 48.02 -7.97
N LYS A 293 -13.31 47.23 -7.76
CA LYS A 293 -14.65 47.27 -8.40
C LYS A 293 -15.52 46.09 -7.94
N CYS A 294 -16.37 46.31 -6.92
CA CYS A 294 -17.81 45.95 -6.90
C CYS A 294 -18.44 46.12 -5.49
N GLU A 295 -19.73 46.47 -5.50
CA GLU A 295 -20.76 46.22 -4.49
C GLU A 295 -20.45 46.50 -3.00
N ALA A 296 -20.75 47.74 -2.58
CA ALA A 296 -20.87 48.10 -1.18
C ALA A 296 -22.19 47.61 -0.56
N GLN A 297 -22.18 46.47 0.13
CA GLN A 297 -23.22 46.09 1.12
C GLN A 297 -22.80 45.01 2.14
N LEU A 298 -21.74 44.23 1.87
CA LEU A 298 -21.28 43.13 2.74
C LEU A 298 -20.00 43.43 3.55
N SER A 299 -19.42 44.63 3.44
CA SER A 299 -18.12 44.98 4.02
C SER A 299 -18.17 45.63 5.42
N SER A 300 -19.34 46.02 5.92
CA SER A 300 -19.48 46.69 7.22
C SER A 300 -19.31 45.73 8.41
N THR A 301 -19.75 44.48 8.27
CA THR A 301 -19.61 43.44 9.31
C THR A 301 -18.17 43.05 9.52
N SER A 302 -17.41 42.79 8.45
CA SER A 302 -15.99 42.41 8.54
C SER A 302 -15.10 43.55 9.04
N HIS A 303 -15.40 44.81 8.70
CA HIS A 303 -14.71 45.96 9.30
C HIS A 303 -15.01 46.08 10.80
N SER A 304 -16.28 45.91 11.20
CA SER A 304 -16.68 45.95 12.62
C SER A 304 -16.09 44.78 13.44
N GLU A 305 -15.95 43.58 12.85
CA GLU A 305 -15.22 42.47 13.47
C GLU A 305 -13.72 42.76 13.67
N ILE A 306 -13.10 43.52 12.76
CA ILE A 306 -11.71 43.95 12.91
C ILE A 306 -11.61 45.06 13.98
N GLU A 307 -12.52 46.02 14.00
CA GLU A 307 -12.61 47.09 15.01
C GLU A 307 -12.87 46.54 16.43
N THR A 308 -13.75 45.56 16.59
CA THR A 308 -14.03 44.92 17.89
C THR A 308 -12.87 44.06 18.38
N ARG A 309 -12.16 43.37 17.47
CA ARG A 309 -10.90 42.69 17.83
C ARG A 309 -9.79 43.68 18.18
N LEU A 310 -9.68 44.80 17.45
CA LEU A 310 -8.67 45.83 17.68
C LEU A 310 -8.92 46.60 18.98
N THR A 311 -10.17 46.96 19.30
CA THR A 311 -10.53 47.55 20.60
C THR A 311 -10.33 46.54 21.73
N GLY A 312 -10.62 45.25 21.53
CA GLY A 312 -10.26 44.18 22.48
C GLY A 312 -8.75 44.05 22.73
N VAL A 313 -7.91 44.17 21.70
CA VAL A 313 -6.45 44.19 21.84
C VAL A 313 -5.97 45.46 22.54
N LEU A 314 -6.47 46.65 22.16
CA LEU A 314 -6.13 47.90 22.84
C LEU A 314 -6.57 47.90 24.32
N GLN A 315 -7.74 47.35 24.63
CA GLN A 315 -8.24 47.26 26.00
C GLN A 315 -7.44 46.24 26.82
N THR A 316 -7.13 45.05 26.29
CA THR A 316 -6.27 44.09 27.01
C THR A 316 -4.83 44.59 27.18
N LEU A 317 -4.29 45.39 26.24
CA LEU A 317 -3.01 46.10 26.43
C LEU A 317 -3.13 47.22 27.48
N SER A 318 -4.25 47.94 27.54
CA SER A 318 -4.52 48.94 28.58
C SER A 318 -4.63 48.29 29.97
N ASP A 319 -5.33 47.17 30.08
CA ASP A 319 -5.48 46.41 31.33
C ASP A 319 -4.13 45.83 31.78
N GLN A 320 -3.32 45.30 30.85
CA GLN A 320 -1.95 44.86 31.14
C GLN A 320 -1.04 46.03 31.57
N ALA A 321 -1.14 47.20 30.92
CA ALA A 321 -0.41 48.39 31.32
C ALA A 321 -0.83 48.88 32.71
N ALA A 322 -2.12 48.82 33.06
CA ALA A 322 -2.63 49.14 34.38
C ALA A 322 -2.09 48.16 35.45
N VAL A 323 -2.09 46.85 35.17
CA VAL A 323 -1.51 45.82 36.06
C VAL A 323 0.02 46.00 36.22
N ILE A 324 0.73 46.39 35.16
CA ILE A 324 2.16 46.71 35.24
C ILE A 324 2.40 47.99 36.07
N ALA A 325 1.53 48.99 35.97
CA ALA A 325 1.59 50.19 36.80
C ALA A 325 1.28 49.90 38.28
N GLU A 326 0.30 49.04 38.57
CA GLU A 326 -0.02 48.57 39.92
C GLU A 326 1.14 47.75 40.51
N LEU A 327 1.73 46.84 39.73
CA LEU A 327 2.93 46.10 40.11
C LEU A 327 4.10 47.05 40.40
N GLY A 328 4.30 48.07 39.57
CA GLY A 328 5.30 49.13 39.77
C GLY A 328 5.05 49.97 41.03
N ALA A 329 3.80 50.28 41.36
CA ALA A 329 3.42 50.95 42.59
C ALA A 329 3.67 50.05 43.83
N SER A 330 3.34 48.76 43.73
CA SER A 330 3.60 47.76 44.77
C SER A 330 5.11 47.58 45.03
N LEU A 331 5.93 47.48 43.98
CA LEU A 331 7.39 47.41 44.09
C LEU A 331 7.99 48.68 44.71
N LYS A 332 7.48 49.86 44.35
CA LYS A 332 7.87 51.14 44.99
C LYS A 332 7.42 51.22 46.45
N SER A 333 6.25 50.66 46.80
CA SER A 333 5.77 50.55 48.18
C SER A 333 6.62 49.61 49.03
N LEU A 334 7.23 48.57 48.44
CA LEU A 334 8.22 47.71 49.09
C LEU A 334 9.62 48.37 49.20
N GLY A 335 9.77 49.61 48.75
CA GLY A 335 11.02 50.39 48.87
C GLY A 335 12.00 50.21 47.71
N PHE A 336 11.70 49.38 46.70
CA PHE A 336 12.56 49.23 45.53
C PHE A 336 12.50 50.49 44.66
N LYS A 337 13.66 51.09 44.40
CA LYS A 337 13.79 52.32 43.62
C LYS A 337 14.02 51.98 42.15
N GLY A 338 13.33 52.69 41.26
CA GLY A 338 13.51 52.57 39.81
C GLY A 338 12.41 53.28 39.04
N SER A 339 12.79 53.82 37.90
CA SER A 339 11.94 54.45 36.88
C SER A 339 11.51 53.41 35.86
N ASP A 340 12.48 52.62 35.40
CA ASP A 340 12.34 51.55 34.40
C ASP A 340 12.38 50.15 35.03
N ALA A 341 11.84 49.15 34.32
CA ALA A 341 11.78 47.77 34.77
C ALA A 341 13.17 47.17 35.04
N PHE A 342 14.17 47.51 34.23
CA PHE A 342 15.56 47.04 34.45
C PHE A 342 16.17 47.66 35.72
N GLU A 343 15.93 48.95 35.98
CA GLU A 343 16.37 49.61 37.23
C GLU A 343 15.71 48.99 38.46
N VAL A 344 14.41 48.67 38.40
CA VAL A 344 13.70 48.00 39.49
C VAL A 344 14.23 46.57 39.70
N VAL A 345 14.59 45.85 38.64
CA VAL A 345 15.18 44.50 38.74
C VAL A 345 16.61 44.55 39.31
N ASP A 346 17.47 45.48 38.92
CA ASP A 346 18.81 45.61 39.52
C ASP A 346 18.75 46.21 40.95
N SER A 347 17.79 47.08 41.26
CA SER A 347 17.46 47.46 42.64
C SER A 347 17.03 46.24 43.46
N LEU A 348 16.13 45.41 42.96
CA LEU A 348 15.69 44.18 43.63
C LEU A 348 16.86 43.18 43.80
N ARG A 349 17.70 43.02 42.79
CA ARG A 349 18.90 42.16 42.81
C ARG A 349 19.96 42.66 43.78
N THR A 350 20.20 43.97 43.86
CA THR A 350 21.12 44.56 44.83
C THR A 350 20.59 44.47 46.25
N HIS A 351 19.31 44.74 46.50
CA HIS A 351 18.69 44.54 47.82
C HIS A 351 18.71 43.06 48.23
N PHE A 352 18.41 42.10 47.35
CA PHE A 352 18.56 40.67 47.68
C PHE A 352 20.02 40.24 47.90
N ARG A 353 20.99 40.83 47.19
CA ARG A 353 22.41 40.59 47.44
C ARG A 353 22.87 41.19 48.77
N THR A 354 22.36 42.37 49.12
CA THR A 354 22.65 43.05 50.39
C THR A 354 22.02 42.29 51.55
N ALA A 355 20.73 41.96 51.49
CA ALA A 355 20.05 41.13 52.48
C ALA A 355 20.67 39.74 52.62
N ARG A 356 21.16 39.13 51.53
CA ARG A 356 21.97 37.90 51.61
C ARG A 356 23.27 38.13 52.37
N LEU A 357 24.03 39.18 52.04
CA LEU A 357 25.27 39.51 52.75
C LEU A 357 25.02 39.84 54.21
N GLU A 358 23.94 40.54 54.54
CA GLU A 358 23.50 40.81 55.92
C GLU A 358 23.17 39.50 56.65
N LEU A 359 22.47 38.55 56.02
CA LEU A 359 22.26 37.21 56.59
C LEU A 359 23.59 36.44 56.75
N GLU A 360 24.51 36.58 55.80
CA GLU A 360 25.84 35.94 55.81
C GLU A 360 26.74 36.54 56.92
N TYR A 361 26.61 37.84 57.21
CA TYR A 361 27.22 38.52 58.37
C TYR A 361 26.47 38.27 59.69
N LEU A 362 25.17 37.99 59.68
CA LEU A 362 24.36 37.74 60.88
C LEU A 362 24.46 36.31 61.44
N THR A 363 24.96 35.33 60.69
CA THR A 363 25.96 34.33 61.15
C THR A 363 26.12 33.14 60.17
N PRO A 364 27.36 32.64 59.99
CA PRO A 364 27.64 31.25 59.66
C PRO A 364 27.99 30.47 60.94
N GLY A 365 27.02 30.24 61.85
CA GLY A 365 27.30 29.53 63.11
C GLY A 365 26.16 29.47 64.12
N GLU A 366 25.95 30.55 64.89
CA GLU A 366 25.35 30.47 66.23
C GLU A 366 24.20 31.45 66.53
N ILE A 367 23.20 31.57 65.66
CA ILE A 367 21.82 31.76 66.16
C ILE A 367 20.90 30.74 65.49
N ALA A 368 20.33 29.84 66.30
CA ALA A 368 19.09 29.17 65.94
C ALA A 368 17.94 30.19 66.00
N LEU A 369 17.89 31.10 65.02
CA LEU A 369 16.79 32.05 64.88
C LEU A 369 15.47 31.27 64.88
N PRO A 370 14.46 31.70 65.63
CA PRO A 370 13.23 30.94 65.72
C PRO A 370 12.53 30.92 64.36
N LEU A 371 12.56 29.77 63.67
CA LEU A 371 11.65 29.42 62.57
C LEU A 371 10.20 29.21 63.08
N ALA A 372 9.81 29.94 64.13
CA ALA A 372 8.46 30.05 64.69
C ALA A 372 7.80 31.35 64.23
N GLY A 373 7.91 31.64 62.92
CA GLY A 373 7.42 32.85 62.27
C GLY A 373 7.41 32.71 60.76
N ALA A 374 6.71 33.62 60.07
CA ALA A 374 6.27 33.48 58.68
C ALA A 374 7.38 33.13 57.65
N GLY A 375 8.65 33.47 57.89
CA GLY A 375 9.75 33.07 57.02
C GLY A 375 9.90 31.55 56.85
N ALA A 376 9.59 30.77 57.90
CA ALA A 376 9.58 29.31 57.83
C ALA A 376 8.43 28.78 56.96
N GLU A 377 7.24 29.36 57.12
CA GLU A 377 6.04 29.01 56.35
C GLU A 377 6.20 29.38 54.87
N VAL A 378 6.84 30.52 54.58
CA VAL A 378 7.21 30.94 53.22
C VAL A 378 8.22 29.97 52.59
N LEU A 379 9.23 29.51 53.34
CA LEU A 379 10.17 28.49 52.85
C LEU A 379 9.48 27.15 52.58
N ASP A 380 8.61 26.67 53.47
CA ASP A 380 7.88 25.43 53.24
C ASP A 380 6.83 25.56 52.13
N LEU A 381 6.24 26.76 51.94
CA LEU A 381 5.40 27.07 50.79
C LEU A 381 6.20 27.00 49.48
N PHE A 382 7.38 27.62 49.42
CA PHE A 382 8.29 27.52 48.27
C PHE A 382 8.74 26.08 48.01
N LEU A 383 9.15 25.33 49.04
CA LEU A 383 9.51 23.92 48.90
C LEU A 383 8.30 23.07 48.46
N SER A 384 7.09 23.35 48.93
CA SER A 384 5.87 22.69 48.45
C SER A 384 5.58 23.03 46.99
N ARG A 385 5.80 24.28 46.56
CA ARG A 385 5.60 24.74 45.18
C ARG A 385 6.65 24.15 44.24
N LEU A 386 7.91 24.06 44.66
CA LEU A 386 8.98 23.38 43.93
C LEU A 386 8.72 21.86 43.83
N ARG A 387 8.29 21.20 44.92
CA ARG A 387 7.87 19.78 44.90
C ARG A 387 6.67 19.55 43.95
N LYS A 388 5.68 20.46 43.94
CA LYS A 388 4.54 20.44 43.01
C LYS A 388 4.98 20.67 41.56
N LEU A 389 5.87 21.63 41.31
CA LEU A 389 6.40 21.91 39.98
C LEU A 389 7.25 20.75 39.45
N ALA A 390 8.07 20.12 40.28
CA ALA A 390 8.85 18.94 39.93
C ALA A 390 8.00 17.67 39.74
N ARG A 391 6.78 17.63 40.29
CA ARG A 391 5.78 16.60 39.93
C ARG A 391 5.15 16.92 38.58
N LYS A 392 4.61 18.14 38.41
CA LYS A 392 4.06 18.62 37.13
C LYS A 392 5.03 18.53 35.95
N LYS A 393 6.34 18.71 36.17
CA LYS A 393 7.34 18.49 35.12
C LYS A 393 7.41 17.02 34.71
N ARG A 394 7.49 16.09 35.66
CA ARG A 394 7.45 14.65 35.35
C ARG A 394 6.15 14.27 34.67
N GLU A 395 5.01 14.68 35.22
CA GLU A 395 3.68 14.47 34.62
C GLU A 395 3.61 14.98 33.15
N ALA A 396 4.31 16.08 32.82
CA ALA A 396 4.43 16.58 31.45
C ALA A 396 5.49 15.85 30.60
N ASP A 397 6.63 15.46 31.18
CA ASP A 397 7.65 14.65 30.52
C ASP A 397 7.08 13.25 30.15
N ASP A 398 6.35 12.62 31.08
CA ASP A 398 5.62 11.35 30.93
C ASP A 398 4.61 11.44 29.77
N CYS A 399 3.78 12.50 29.72
CA CYS A 399 2.85 12.72 28.60
C CYS A 399 3.56 12.97 27.25
N ILE A 400 4.77 13.55 27.24
CA ILE A 400 5.56 13.69 26.01
C ILE A 400 6.05 12.32 25.51
N GLU A 401 6.43 11.41 26.41
CA GLU A 401 6.75 10.03 26.03
C GLU A 401 5.51 9.29 25.48
N GLU A 402 4.32 9.48 26.07
CA GLU A 402 3.05 8.97 25.51
C GLU A 402 2.76 9.51 24.10
N TYR A 403 2.92 10.82 23.88
CA TYR A 403 2.73 11.42 22.55
C TYR A 403 3.74 10.91 21.52
N HIS A 404 5.01 10.71 21.90
CA HIS A 404 6.01 10.12 20.99
C HIS A 404 5.72 8.64 20.68
N ALA A 405 5.22 7.85 21.63
CA ALA A 405 4.78 6.48 21.37
C ALA A 405 3.61 6.44 20.36
N ILE A 406 2.63 7.32 20.53
CA ILE A 406 1.52 7.49 19.57
C ILE A 406 2.05 7.93 18.21
N GLU A 407 2.91 8.95 18.15
CA GLU A 407 3.52 9.47 16.92
C GLU A 407 4.27 8.37 16.14
N VAL A 408 5.10 7.57 16.82
CA VAL A 408 5.81 6.44 16.21
C VAL A 408 4.84 5.39 15.68
N SER A 409 3.77 5.07 16.42
CA SER A 409 2.75 4.12 15.95
C SER A 409 2.01 4.62 14.70
N LEU A 410 1.69 5.92 14.62
CA LEU A 410 1.06 6.54 13.45
C LEU A 410 2.01 6.59 12.25
N ARG A 411 3.30 6.89 12.47
CA ARG A 411 4.34 6.82 11.43
C ARG A 411 4.50 5.39 10.88
N GLN A 412 4.45 4.37 11.74
CA GLN A 412 4.48 2.96 11.33
C GLN A 412 3.23 2.56 10.52
N GLN A 413 2.03 2.97 10.95
CA GLN A 413 0.78 2.73 10.19
C GLN A 413 0.80 3.42 8.82
N LEU A 414 1.31 4.65 8.75
CA LEU A 414 1.48 5.38 7.49
C LEU A 414 2.50 4.70 6.57
N SER A 415 3.64 4.23 7.09
CA SER A 415 4.61 3.43 6.31
C SER A 415 3.94 2.19 5.73
N ALA A 416 3.31 1.36 6.57
CA ALA A 416 2.66 0.13 6.11
C ALA A 416 1.56 0.38 5.07
N ARG A 417 0.86 1.53 5.14
CA ARG A 417 -0.09 1.96 4.10
C ARG A 417 0.61 2.37 2.80
N VAL A 418 1.74 3.07 2.86
CA VAL A 418 2.55 3.41 1.67
C VAL A 418 3.12 2.14 1.03
N ASP A 419 3.69 1.23 1.82
CA ASP A 419 4.20 -0.08 1.37
C ASP A 419 3.10 -0.89 0.66
N ALA A 420 1.87 -0.88 1.20
CA ALA A 420 0.71 -1.51 0.58
C ALA A 420 0.26 -0.80 -0.71
N MET A 421 0.30 0.53 -0.77
CA MET A 421 0.00 1.29 -1.99
C MET A 421 1.03 1.05 -3.09
N ASP A 422 2.33 1.01 -2.77
CA ASP A 422 3.38 0.70 -3.75
C ASP A 422 3.27 -0.75 -4.26
N SER A 423 2.88 -1.69 -3.39
CA SER A 423 2.54 -3.06 -3.81
C SER A 423 1.39 -3.09 -4.82
N LEU A 424 0.27 -2.40 -4.54
CA LEU A 424 -0.87 -2.28 -5.46
C LEU A 424 -0.51 -1.57 -6.77
N VAL A 425 0.30 -0.51 -6.73
CA VAL A 425 0.79 0.19 -7.93
C VAL A 425 1.67 -0.72 -8.79
N ASN A 426 2.47 -1.59 -8.18
CA ASN A 426 3.27 -2.57 -8.92
C ASN A 426 2.42 -3.71 -9.51
N GLN A 427 1.41 -4.21 -8.78
CA GLN A 427 0.43 -5.16 -9.32
C GLN A 427 -0.36 -4.56 -10.50
N LEU A 428 -0.78 -3.30 -10.41
CA LEU A 428 -1.46 -2.59 -11.50
C LEU A 428 -0.55 -2.49 -12.75
N ARG A 429 0.72 -2.09 -12.57
CA ARG A 429 1.71 -2.05 -13.66
C ARG A 429 1.98 -3.41 -14.29
N GLU A 430 1.92 -4.49 -13.52
CA GLU A 430 2.08 -5.86 -14.04
C GLU A 430 0.83 -6.34 -14.80
N SER A 431 -0.37 -6.03 -14.29
CA SER A 431 -1.63 -6.25 -15.00
C SER A 431 -1.70 -5.46 -16.32
N GLU A 432 -1.30 -4.19 -16.33
CA GLU A 432 -1.20 -3.37 -17.55
C GLU A 432 -0.23 -3.97 -18.58
N ARG A 433 0.92 -4.49 -18.14
CA ARG A 433 1.88 -5.18 -19.04
C ARG A 433 1.24 -6.45 -19.61
N SER A 434 0.61 -7.26 -18.76
CA SER A 434 -0.12 -8.46 -19.18
C SER A 434 -1.24 -8.15 -20.19
N SER A 435 -1.94 -7.02 -20.03
CA SER A 435 -2.90 -6.54 -21.04
C SER A 435 -2.19 -6.23 -22.35
N ARG A 436 -1.18 -5.34 -22.34
CA ARG A 436 -0.44 -4.94 -23.56
C ARG A 436 0.19 -6.14 -24.30
N ASP A 437 0.66 -7.14 -23.57
CA ASP A 437 1.17 -8.39 -24.12
C ASP A 437 0.06 -9.26 -24.74
N LYS A 438 -1.15 -9.28 -24.16
CA LYS A 438 -2.35 -9.90 -24.75
C LYS A 438 -2.83 -9.11 -25.98
N ASP A 439 -2.85 -7.78 -25.93
CA ASP A 439 -3.32 -6.90 -27.00
C ASP A 439 -2.42 -7.02 -28.24
N THR A 440 -1.09 -6.99 -28.05
CA THR A 440 -0.13 -7.26 -29.14
C THR A 440 -0.25 -8.69 -29.69
N ARG A 441 -0.62 -9.67 -28.85
CA ARG A 441 -0.90 -11.04 -29.31
C ARG A 441 -2.23 -11.15 -30.06
N ILE A 442 -3.26 -10.40 -29.70
CA ILE A 442 -4.52 -10.33 -30.44
C ILE A 442 -4.22 -9.77 -31.85
N ALA A 443 -3.49 -8.64 -31.94
CA ALA A 443 -3.05 -8.09 -33.22
C ALA A 443 -2.18 -9.06 -34.05
N GLU A 444 -1.28 -9.83 -33.43
CA GLU A 444 -0.55 -10.91 -34.13
C GLU A 444 -1.49 -11.97 -34.73
N LEU A 445 -2.57 -12.31 -34.03
CA LEU A 445 -3.51 -13.35 -34.42
C LEU A 445 -4.47 -12.84 -35.52
N GLU A 446 -4.95 -11.61 -35.42
CA GLU A 446 -5.76 -10.94 -36.44
C GLU A 446 -5.04 -10.88 -37.79
N VAL A 447 -3.78 -10.41 -37.82
CA VAL A 447 -2.97 -10.36 -39.06
C VAL A 447 -2.75 -11.76 -39.66
N ARG A 448 -2.65 -12.81 -38.84
CA ARG A 448 -2.56 -14.20 -39.32
C ARG A 448 -3.90 -14.72 -39.84
N LEU A 449 -5.01 -14.35 -39.20
CA LEU A 449 -6.37 -14.71 -39.57
C LEU A 449 -6.73 -14.06 -40.91
N ASP A 450 -6.39 -12.78 -41.12
CA ASP A 450 -6.58 -12.08 -42.39
C ASP A 450 -5.65 -12.61 -43.49
N GLY A 451 -4.43 -13.01 -43.14
CA GLY A 451 -3.56 -13.80 -44.04
C GLY A 451 -4.20 -15.13 -44.45
N LEU A 452 -4.90 -15.81 -43.54
CA LEU A 452 -5.63 -17.04 -43.82
C LEU A 452 -6.90 -16.80 -44.65
N LYS A 453 -7.71 -15.77 -44.35
CA LYS A 453 -8.83 -15.32 -45.20
C LYS A 453 -8.35 -15.05 -46.63
N SER A 454 -7.21 -14.38 -46.76
CA SER A 454 -6.57 -14.08 -48.05
C SER A 454 -6.07 -15.33 -48.77
N ALA A 455 -5.56 -16.33 -48.04
CA ALA A 455 -5.21 -17.62 -48.64
C ALA A 455 -6.46 -18.37 -49.12
N VAL A 456 -7.50 -18.45 -48.29
CA VAL A 456 -8.78 -19.11 -48.61
C VAL A 456 -9.48 -18.47 -49.81
N SER A 457 -9.52 -17.13 -49.90
CA SER A 457 -10.11 -16.44 -51.06
C SER A 457 -9.31 -16.63 -52.35
N ASN A 458 -7.98 -16.79 -52.27
CA ASN A 458 -7.17 -17.21 -53.42
C ASN A 458 -7.40 -18.68 -53.80
N TYR A 459 -7.64 -19.58 -52.84
CA TYR A 459 -7.97 -20.98 -53.13
C TYR A 459 -9.38 -21.15 -53.71
N THR A 460 -10.40 -20.48 -53.17
CA THR A 460 -11.77 -20.54 -53.74
C THR A 460 -11.80 -19.91 -55.13
N ARG A 461 -11.07 -18.82 -55.36
CA ARG A 461 -10.83 -18.29 -56.70
C ARG A 461 -10.16 -19.33 -57.60
N GLY A 462 -9.09 -19.97 -57.15
CA GLY A 462 -8.37 -21.00 -57.91
C GLY A 462 -9.25 -22.18 -58.30
N ILE A 463 -10.15 -22.62 -57.41
CA ILE A 463 -11.17 -23.62 -57.70
C ILE A 463 -12.11 -23.11 -58.81
N SER A 464 -12.68 -21.92 -58.67
CA SER A 464 -13.55 -21.32 -59.70
C SER A 464 -12.86 -21.00 -61.04
N GLU A 465 -11.52 -20.98 -61.09
CA GLU A 465 -10.73 -20.92 -62.34
C GLU A 465 -10.44 -22.32 -62.94
N ILE A 466 -10.52 -23.39 -62.13
CA ILE A 466 -10.34 -24.79 -62.53
C ILE A 466 -11.67 -25.43 -62.95
N ASP A 467 -12.78 -25.10 -62.30
CA ASP A 467 -14.12 -25.63 -62.61
C ASP A 467 -14.47 -25.50 -64.12
N PRO A 468 -14.40 -24.30 -64.77
CA PRO A 468 -14.71 -24.17 -66.21
C PRO A 468 -13.64 -24.77 -67.14
N LEU A 469 -12.42 -25.02 -66.64
CA LEU A 469 -11.43 -25.81 -67.39
C LEU A 469 -11.76 -27.30 -67.33
N THR A 470 -12.37 -27.76 -66.24
CA THR A 470 -12.82 -29.13 -66.06
C THR A 470 -14.06 -29.40 -66.91
N GLU A 471 -15.09 -28.54 -66.87
CA GLU A 471 -16.25 -28.60 -67.79
C GLU A 471 -15.82 -28.61 -69.27
N ARG A 472 -14.78 -27.83 -69.61
CA ARG A 472 -14.21 -27.82 -70.95
C ARG A 472 -13.52 -29.14 -71.30
N ILE A 473 -12.71 -29.69 -70.40
CA ILE A 473 -12.05 -30.99 -70.62
C ILE A 473 -13.11 -32.10 -70.71
N GLU A 474 -14.18 -32.07 -69.92
CA GLU A 474 -15.28 -33.04 -69.99
C GLU A 474 -16.06 -32.95 -71.30
N THR A 475 -16.33 -31.75 -71.82
CA THR A 475 -16.97 -31.58 -73.13
C THR A 475 -16.06 -31.95 -74.30
N GLU A 476 -14.75 -31.63 -74.22
CA GLU A 476 -13.76 -32.08 -75.20
C GLU A 476 -13.54 -33.62 -75.13
N LEU A 477 -13.64 -34.24 -73.94
CA LEU A 477 -13.58 -35.69 -73.75
C LEU A 477 -14.84 -36.38 -74.29
N ALA A 478 -16.05 -35.85 -74.04
CA ALA A 478 -17.29 -36.41 -74.59
C ALA A 478 -17.31 -36.35 -76.14
N ALA A 479 -16.74 -35.29 -76.72
CA ALA A 479 -16.51 -35.18 -78.16
C ALA A 479 -15.41 -36.16 -78.67
N ALA A 480 -14.40 -36.46 -77.85
CA ALA A 480 -13.35 -37.43 -78.17
C ALA A 480 -13.84 -38.89 -78.05
N ASP A 481 -14.59 -39.26 -77.01
CA ASP A 481 -15.12 -40.62 -76.83
C ASP A 481 -16.13 -40.98 -77.93
N SER A 482 -16.92 -40.00 -78.38
CA SER A 482 -17.78 -40.17 -79.57
C SER A 482 -17.02 -40.25 -80.90
N GLN A 483 -15.72 -39.92 -80.94
CA GLN A 483 -14.81 -40.28 -82.05
C GLN A 483 -14.03 -41.60 -81.80
N VAL A 484 -13.68 -41.91 -80.54
CA VAL A 484 -12.73 -42.97 -80.16
C VAL A 484 -13.40 -44.31 -79.86
N GLY A 485 -14.73 -44.33 -79.63
CA GLY A 485 -15.52 -45.54 -79.35
C GLY A 485 -15.47 -46.68 -80.40
N GLY A 486 -14.76 -46.49 -81.51
CA GLY A 486 -14.41 -47.58 -82.45
C GLY A 486 -13.00 -48.17 -82.31
N LYS A 487 -12.02 -47.49 -81.69
CA LYS A 487 -10.58 -47.85 -81.76
C LYS A 487 -9.71 -47.33 -80.61
N ARG A 488 -9.68 -48.01 -79.44
CA ARG A 488 -8.50 -48.17 -78.54
C ARG A 488 -8.81 -49.02 -77.31
N GLN A 489 -8.34 -50.26 -77.28
CA GLN A 489 -8.23 -51.09 -76.06
C GLN A 489 -7.10 -52.11 -76.25
N THR A 490 -6.03 -52.01 -75.44
CA THR A 490 -5.14 -53.10 -74.95
C THR A 490 -3.80 -52.56 -74.42
N THR A 491 -3.17 -51.60 -75.09
CA THR A 491 -1.76 -51.22 -74.83
C THR A 491 -1.57 -50.13 -73.76
N GLU A 492 -2.31 -49.03 -73.84
CA GLU A 492 -2.24 -47.91 -72.86
C GLU A 492 -2.59 -48.37 -71.43
N GLY A 493 -3.40 -49.44 -71.30
CA GLY A 493 -3.77 -50.06 -70.03
C GLY A 493 -2.61 -50.74 -69.29
N GLN A 494 -1.59 -51.24 -69.98
CA GLN A 494 -0.47 -51.94 -69.34
C GLN A 494 0.52 -50.97 -68.69
N THR A 495 0.81 -49.85 -69.35
CA THR A 495 1.65 -48.79 -68.76
C THR A 495 0.96 -48.12 -67.58
N SER A 496 -0.36 -47.90 -67.63
CA SER A 496 -1.10 -47.39 -66.47
C SER A 496 -1.16 -48.37 -65.29
N PHE A 497 -1.08 -49.68 -65.56
CA PHE A 497 -1.08 -50.70 -64.50
C PHE A 497 0.23 -50.67 -63.70
N THR A 498 1.40 -50.67 -64.35
CA THR A 498 2.69 -50.55 -63.66
C THR A 498 2.84 -49.21 -62.94
N ASP A 499 2.26 -48.15 -63.49
CA ASP A 499 2.12 -46.84 -62.85
C ASP A 499 1.21 -46.85 -61.61
N LEU A 500 0.28 -47.82 -61.49
CA LEU A 500 -0.56 -48.00 -60.31
C LEU A 500 0.10 -48.91 -59.28
N GLU A 501 0.81 -49.97 -59.70
CA GLU A 501 1.61 -50.84 -58.83
C GLU A 501 2.70 -50.05 -58.09
N THR A 502 3.44 -49.19 -58.80
CA THR A 502 4.47 -48.33 -58.20
C THR A 502 3.88 -47.30 -57.23
N LYS A 503 2.73 -46.70 -57.56
CA LYS A 503 1.99 -45.82 -56.64
C LYS A 503 1.51 -46.58 -55.39
N LEU A 504 1.00 -47.80 -55.55
CA LEU A 504 0.56 -48.66 -54.44
C LEU A 504 1.74 -49.06 -53.53
N ALA A 505 2.90 -49.41 -54.09
CA ALA A 505 4.12 -49.65 -53.32
C ALA A 505 4.52 -48.40 -52.50
N SER A 506 4.57 -47.22 -53.13
CA SER A 506 4.89 -45.96 -52.41
C SER A 506 3.86 -45.60 -51.34
N ALA A 507 2.58 -45.97 -51.53
CA ALA A 507 1.54 -45.78 -50.53
C ALA A 507 1.73 -46.71 -49.31
N LEU A 508 2.18 -47.95 -49.51
CA LEU A 508 2.51 -48.88 -48.42
C LEU A 508 3.76 -48.41 -47.64
N GLU A 509 4.77 -47.86 -48.32
CA GLU A 509 5.92 -47.22 -47.66
C GLU A 509 5.48 -46.00 -46.84
N LEU A 510 4.59 -45.15 -47.35
CA LEU A 510 4.03 -44.04 -46.59
C LEU A 510 3.18 -44.50 -45.39
N ILE A 511 2.41 -45.58 -45.53
CA ILE A 511 1.62 -46.16 -44.42
C ILE A 511 2.54 -46.69 -43.32
N THR A 512 3.59 -47.44 -43.65
CA THR A 512 4.54 -47.96 -42.65
C THR A 512 5.35 -46.83 -41.99
N ALA A 513 5.75 -45.81 -42.76
CA ALA A 513 6.35 -44.59 -42.22
C ALA A 513 5.41 -43.87 -41.22
N LEU A 514 4.14 -43.68 -41.57
CA LEU A 514 3.14 -43.08 -40.68
C LEU A 514 2.84 -43.94 -39.44
N GLN A 515 2.83 -45.27 -39.56
CA GLN A 515 2.72 -46.18 -38.42
C GLN A 515 3.90 -46.04 -37.45
N SER A 516 5.13 -45.97 -37.95
CA SER A 516 6.33 -45.73 -37.10
C SER A 516 6.32 -44.35 -36.43
N GLN A 517 5.79 -43.33 -37.10
CA GLN A 517 5.59 -42.02 -36.49
C GLN A 517 4.52 -42.09 -35.38
N LEU A 518 3.40 -42.78 -35.60
CA LEU A 518 2.33 -42.95 -34.63
C LEU A 518 2.81 -43.69 -33.37
N THR A 519 3.61 -44.75 -33.51
CA THR A 519 4.17 -45.47 -32.35
C THR A 519 5.25 -44.67 -31.62
N SER A 520 6.07 -43.88 -32.33
CA SER A 520 7.00 -42.94 -31.68
C SER A 520 6.27 -41.86 -30.88
N LEU A 521 5.18 -41.32 -31.42
CA LEU A 521 4.36 -40.31 -30.74
C LEU A 521 3.64 -40.90 -29.53
N SER A 522 3.04 -42.09 -29.64
CA SER A 522 2.37 -42.74 -28.50
C SER A 522 3.35 -43.10 -27.37
N ALA A 523 4.59 -43.50 -27.70
CA ALA A 523 5.65 -43.68 -26.71
C ALA A 523 5.98 -42.36 -25.98
N THR A 524 6.28 -41.28 -26.70
CA THR A 524 6.57 -39.97 -26.06
C THR A 524 5.40 -39.42 -25.24
N HIS A 525 4.15 -39.69 -25.65
CA HIS A 525 2.97 -39.32 -24.89
C HIS A 525 2.83 -40.15 -23.60
N ALA A 526 3.12 -41.45 -23.65
CA ALA A 526 3.15 -42.31 -22.45
C ALA A 526 4.23 -41.86 -21.46
N GLU A 527 5.43 -41.51 -21.94
CA GLU A 527 6.50 -40.94 -21.11
C GLU A 527 6.10 -39.60 -20.46
N ALA A 528 5.49 -38.69 -21.24
CA ALA A 528 4.97 -37.42 -20.73
C ALA A 528 3.90 -37.60 -19.65
N LEU A 529 2.96 -38.53 -19.83
CA LEU A 529 1.94 -38.85 -18.83
C LEU A 529 2.54 -39.41 -17.53
N GLN A 530 3.57 -40.25 -17.60
CA GLN A 530 4.26 -40.74 -16.40
C GLN A 530 5.04 -39.62 -15.70
N ALA A 531 5.72 -38.75 -16.45
CA ALA A 531 6.41 -37.59 -15.90
C ALA A 531 5.43 -36.63 -15.19
N HIS A 532 4.28 -36.32 -15.81
CA HIS A 532 3.23 -35.50 -15.20
C HIS A 532 2.63 -36.19 -13.95
N LYS A 533 2.35 -37.49 -13.99
CA LYS A 533 1.86 -38.25 -12.83
C LYS A 533 2.83 -38.20 -11.66
N ILE A 534 4.14 -38.29 -11.91
CA ILE A 534 5.18 -38.14 -10.88
C ILE A 534 5.19 -36.71 -10.33
N GLN A 535 5.14 -35.69 -11.19
CA GLN A 535 5.09 -34.28 -10.79
C GLN A 535 3.87 -33.96 -9.91
N VAL A 536 2.67 -34.38 -10.31
CA VAL A 536 1.45 -34.24 -9.50
C VAL A 536 1.60 -34.95 -8.16
N SER A 537 2.12 -36.19 -8.13
CA SER A 537 2.34 -36.91 -6.87
C SER A 537 3.32 -36.21 -5.92
N ASN A 538 4.29 -35.45 -6.46
CA ASN A 538 5.25 -34.70 -5.67
C ASN A 538 4.69 -33.35 -5.23
N LEU A 539 3.88 -32.70 -6.07
CA LEU A 539 3.15 -31.48 -5.71
C LEU A 539 2.20 -31.76 -4.54
N VAL A 540 1.39 -32.81 -4.63
CA VAL A 540 0.46 -33.23 -3.55
C VAL A 540 1.21 -33.52 -2.24
N LYS A 541 2.37 -34.20 -2.28
CA LYS A 541 3.21 -34.41 -1.08
C LYS A 541 3.71 -33.09 -0.49
N SER A 542 4.16 -32.14 -1.32
CA SER A 542 4.64 -30.84 -0.87
C SER A 542 3.53 -29.96 -0.28
N GLN A 543 2.32 -30.02 -0.87
CA GLN A 543 1.13 -29.35 -0.35
C GLN A 543 0.71 -29.96 0.98
N GLY A 544 0.65 -31.29 1.10
CA GLY A 544 0.35 -31.98 2.37
C GLY A 544 1.35 -31.66 3.48
N ALA A 545 2.65 -31.56 3.16
CA ALA A 545 3.67 -31.15 4.12
C ALA A 545 3.49 -29.68 4.58
N CYS A 546 3.16 -28.77 3.64
CA CYS A 546 2.88 -27.37 3.95
C CYS A 546 1.61 -27.21 4.82
N LEU A 547 0.54 -27.96 4.51
CA LEU A 547 -0.67 -27.99 5.33
C LEU A 547 -0.37 -28.50 6.74
N ALA A 548 0.33 -29.64 6.88
CA ALA A 548 0.72 -30.17 8.19
C ALA A 548 1.57 -29.18 9.02
N GLN A 549 2.46 -28.41 8.38
CA GLN A 549 3.22 -27.35 9.05
C GLN A 549 2.32 -26.18 9.51
N ARG A 550 1.32 -25.78 8.70
CA ARG A 550 0.34 -24.76 9.06
C ARG A 550 -0.56 -25.22 10.20
N ASP A 551 -1.03 -26.47 10.17
CA ASP A 551 -1.87 -27.06 11.22
C ASP A 551 -1.12 -27.15 12.54
N ALA A 552 0.15 -27.59 12.53
CA ALA A 552 1.02 -27.57 13.70
C ALA A 552 1.12 -26.15 14.30
N ARG A 553 1.39 -25.13 13.47
CA ARG A 553 1.47 -23.73 13.94
C ARG A 553 0.11 -23.19 14.41
N MET A 554 -1.01 -23.63 13.83
CA MET A 554 -2.35 -23.29 14.34
C MET A 554 -2.63 -23.93 15.70
N VAL A 555 -2.17 -25.16 15.95
CA VAL A 555 -2.28 -25.82 17.27
C VAL A 555 -1.41 -25.11 18.31
N GLU A 556 -0.19 -24.70 17.95
CA GLU A 556 0.66 -23.86 18.81
C GLU A 556 -0.02 -22.53 19.16
N LEU A 557 -0.50 -21.77 18.16
CA LEU A 557 -1.19 -20.49 18.37
C LEU A 557 -2.47 -20.64 19.21
N ARG A 558 -3.24 -21.72 19.02
CA ARG A 558 -4.40 -22.03 19.88
C ARG A 558 -3.96 -22.30 21.32
N ALA A 559 -2.88 -23.04 21.54
CA ALA A 559 -2.33 -23.27 22.87
C ALA A 559 -1.78 -21.98 23.53
N GLU A 560 -1.12 -21.11 22.76
CA GLU A 560 -0.69 -19.77 23.20
C GLU A 560 -1.90 -18.92 23.64
N VAL A 561 -2.98 -18.87 22.84
CA VAL A 561 -4.24 -18.18 23.20
C VAL A 561 -4.89 -18.77 24.45
N HIS A 562 -4.92 -20.10 24.61
CA HIS A 562 -5.44 -20.73 25.82
C HIS A 562 -4.61 -20.39 27.07
N ARG A 563 -3.27 -20.32 26.97
CA ARG A 563 -2.39 -19.85 28.07
C ARG A 563 -2.66 -18.38 28.42
N PHE A 564 -2.78 -17.52 27.42
CA PHE A 564 -3.09 -16.09 27.64
C PHE A 564 -4.45 -15.91 28.33
N ASN A 565 -5.48 -16.61 27.86
CA ASN A 565 -6.82 -16.57 28.48
C ASN A 565 -6.82 -17.11 29.92
N ALA A 566 -6.06 -18.17 30.21
CA ALA A 566 -5.89 -18.66 31.58
C ALA A 566 -5.20 -17.63 32.48
N ALA A 567 -4.11 -17.02 32.02
CA ALA A 567 -3.40 -15.96 32.75
C ALA A 567 -4.27 -14.70 32.95
N LEU A 568 -5.09 -14.33 31.96
CA LEU A 568 -6.04 -13.22 32.07
C LEU A 568 -7.13 -13.51 33.10
N LEU A 569 -7.67 -14.72 33.14
CA LEU A 569 -8.64 -15.14 34.16
C LEU A 569 -8.01 -15.20 35.57
N GLU A 570 -6.78 -15.68 35.69
CA GLU A 570 -6.04 -15.65 36.96
C GLU A 570 -5.82 -14.20 37.43
N ALA A 571 -5.37 -13.31 36.54
CA ALA A 571 -5.19 -11.88 36.81
C ALA A 571 -6.51 -11.19 37.21
N GLN A 572 -7.62 -11.47 36.52
CA GLN A 572 -8.94 -10.99 36.94
C GLN A 572 -9.33 -11.53 38.33
N SER A 573 -8.99 -12.78 38.66
CA SER A 573 -9.20 -13.33 40.00
C SER A 573 -8.36 -12.62 41.07
N ALA A 574 -7.11 -12.28 40.73
CA ALA A 574 -6.18 -11.56 41.60
C ALA A 574 -6.65 -10.12 41.84
N VAL A 575 -7.10 -9.42 40.80
CA VAL A 575 -7.74 -8.10 40.92
C VAL A 575 -8.96 -8.19 41.84
N ARG A 576 -9.88 -9.14 41.65
CA ARG A 576 -11.05 -9.32 42.52
C ARG A 576 -10.66 -9.58 43.99
N LYS A 577 -9.63 -10.38 44.25
CA LYS A 577 -9.07 -10.60 45.61
C LYS A 577 -8.53 -9.29 46.20
N LEU A 578 -7.70 -8.56 45.46
CA LEU A 578 -7.13 -7.28 45.89
C LEU A 578 -8.20 -6.21 46.16
N TRP A 579 -9.32 -6.19 45.42
CA TRP A 579 -10.44 -5.28 45.71
C TRP A 579 -11.14 -5.63 47.02
N VAL A 580 -11.35 -6.92 47.31
CA VAL A 580 -11.90 -7.38 48.61
C VAL A 580 -10.93 -7.10 49.77
N GLU A 581 -9.63 -7.29 49.57
CA GLU A 581 -8.61 -6.97 50.56
C GLU A 581 -8.49 -5.47 50.81
N ASN A 582 -8.53 -4.63 49.76
CA ASN A 582 -8.53 -3.18 49.89
C ASN A 582 -9.79 -2.69 50.65
N ALA A 583 -10.98 -3.20 50.32
CA ALA A 583 -12.20 -2.88 51.06
C ALA A 583 -12.12 -3.27 52.55
N ARG A 584 -11.49 -4.41 52.88
CA ARG A 584 -11.21 -4.82 54.27
C ARG A 584 -10.21 -3.89 54.96
N LEU A 585 -9.15 -3.46 54.26
CA LEU A 585 -8.13 -2.56 54.79
C LEU A 585 -8.68 -1.15 55.03
N VAL A 586 -9.53 -0.64 54.15
CA VAL A 586 -10.27 0.63 54.36
C VAL A 586 -11.13 0.52 55.61
N ALA A 587 -12.00 -0.49 55.70
CA ALA A 587 -12.87 -0.68 56.86
C ALA A 587 -12.12 -0.94 58.19
N ALA A 588 -10.87 -1.45 58.15
CA ALA A 588 -10.00 -1.56 59.31
C ALA A 588 -9.35 -0.22 59.68
N ASN A 589 -8.93 0.57 58.68
CA ASN A 589 -8.37 1.90 58.88
C ASN A 589 -9.42 2.88 59.43
N ASP A 590 -10.67 2.81 58.96
CA ASP A 590 -11.78 3.64 59.47
C ASP A 590 -12.04 3.38 60.96
N ARG A 591 -11.97 2.12 61.41
CA ARG A 591 -12.05 1.77 62.84
C ARG A 591 -10.90 2.37 63.63
N LEU A 592 -9.67 2.23 63.14
CA LEU A 592 -8.49 2.85 63.77
C LEU A 592 -8.60 4.38 63.80
N VAL A 593 -9.22 5.01 62.81
CA VAL A 593 -9.49 6.46 62.82
C VAL A 593 -10.49 6.83 63.92
N GLU A 594 -11.56 6.06 64.12
CA GLU A 594 -12.47 6.29 65.26
C GLU A 594 -11.83 6.00 66.62
N GLU A 595 -11.09 4.91 66.78
CA GLU A 595 -10.32 4.63 68.01
C GLU A 595 -9.34 5.77 68.35
N ASN A 596 -8.66 6.34 67.34
CA ASN A 596 -7.82 7.53 67.53
C ASN A 596 -8.63 8.81 67.84
N ARG A 597 -9.83 8.98 67.27
CA ARG A 597 -10.74 10.09 67.61
C ARG A 597 -11.25 9.97 69.05
N GLU A 598 -11.48 8.76 69.55
CA GLU A 598 -11.87 8.50 70.94
C GLU A 598 -10.72 8.70 71.92
N ALA A 599 -9.53 8.17 71.60
CA ALA A 599 -8.33 8.42 72.38
C ALA A 599 -8.00 9.92 72.45
N LEU A 600 -8.17 10.66 71.36
CA LEU A 600 -7.99 12.13 71.35
C LEU A 600 -9.02 12.81 72.27
N ARG A 601 -10.31 12.47 72.16
CA ARG A 601 -11.37 12.98 73.05
C ARG A 601 -11.04 12.74 74.53
N GLN A 602 -10.60 11.54 74.89
CA GLN A 602 -10.18 11.20 76.26
C GLN A 602 -8.96 12.03 76.73
N VAL A 603 -7.96 12.23 75.87
CA VAL A 603 -6.79 13.07 76.17
C VAL A 603 -7.19 14.54 76.33
N GLU A 604 -8.12 15.05 75.53
CA GLU A 604 -8.61 16.42 75.65
C GLU A 604 -9.45 16.64 76.93
N GLU A 605 -10.30 15.68 77.30
CA GLU A 605 -10.97 15.67 78.60
C GLU A 605 -10.00 15.63 79.77
N GLY A 606 -8.99 14.75 79.71
CA GLY A 606 -7.93 14.67 80.72
C GLY A 606 -7.17 15.99 80.85
N ARG A 607 -6.84 16.63 79.71
CA ARG A 607 -6.24 17.97 79.66
C ARG A 607 -7.17 19.05 80.21
N ARG A 608 -8.49 18.94 80.04
CA ARG A 608 -9.47 19.87 80.61
C ARG A 608 -9.51 19.74 82.14
N LYS A 609 -9.67 18.51 82.65
CA LYS A 609 -9.68 18.17 84.08
C LYS A 609 -8.36 18.59 84.76
N ALA A 610 -7.22 18.40 84.10
CA ALA A 610 -5.92 18.87 84.60
C ALA A 610 -5.83 20.41 84.68
N LYS A 611 -6.29 21.15 83.66
CA LYS A 611 -6.34 22.63 83.70
C LYS A 611 -7.27 23.16 84.79
N GLU A 612 -8.36 22.46 85.06
CA GLU A 612 -9.32 22.77 86.12
C GLU A 612 -8.67 22.61 87.51
N ASN A 613 -7.95 21.51 87.74
CA ASN A 613 -7.20 21.27 88.98
C ASN A 613 -6.05 22.27 89.22
N VAL A 614 -5.35 22.71 88.16
CA VAL A 614 -4.32 23.77 88.26
C VAL A 614 -4.95 25.09 88.70
N LYS A 615 -6.04 25.54 88.04
CA LYS A 615 -6.76 26.76 88.45
C LYS A 615 -7.33 26.69 89.87
N GLY A 616 -7.74 25.51 90.32
CA GLY A 616 -8.14 25.28 91.72
C GLY A 616 -6.98 25.38 92.73
N SER A 617 -5.74 25.19 92.27
CA SER A 617 -4.53 25.22 93.10
C SER A 617 -3.92 26.61 93.22
N ASP A 618 -3.92 27.40 92.13
CA ASP A 618 -3.38 28.78 92.09
C ASP A 618 -4.05 29.76 93.09
N SER A 619 -5.21 29.38 93.63
CA SER A 619 -5.92 30.15 94.67
C SER A 619 -5.39 29.94 96.11
N ARG A 620 -4.33 29.13 96.32
CA ARG A 620 -3.78 28.86 97.66
C ARG A 620 -2.26 29.04 97.74
N LYS A 621 -1.87 29.99 98.61
CA LYS A 621 -0.52 30.28 99.12
C LYS A 621 0.48 30.98 98.17
N ILE A 622 0.55 32.29 98.37
CA ILE A 622 1.82 33.00 98.53
C ILE A 622 2.73 32.20 99.49
N GLY A 623 4.00 31.92 99.12
CA GLY A 623 5.03 31.57 100.11
C GLY A 623 6.18 30.64 99.70
N ARG A 624 7.34 31.26 99.38
CA ARG A 624 8.74 30.83 99.67
C ARG A 624 9.29 29.47 99.19
N LEU A 625 10.50 29.55 98.62
CA LEU A 625 11.64 28.59 98.68
C LEU A 625 11.40 27.19 98.06
N LEU A 626 12.25 26.67 97.17
CA LEU A 626 13.69 26.44 97.37
C LEU A 626 14.50 26.43 96.05
N VAL A 627 15.82 26.58 96.19
CA VAL A 627 16.82 26.17 95.18
C VAL A 627 17.16 24.68 95.41
N GLY A 628 17.34 23.88 94.35
CA GLY A 628 17.70 22.46 94.48
C GLY A 628 18.06 21.79 93.16
N GLU A 629 19.23 21.14 93.12
CA GLU A 629 19.85 20.59 91.92
C GLU A 629 19.38 19.18 91.48
N ARG A 630 19.53 18.94 90.17
CA ARG A 630 20.04 17.71 89.52
C ARG A 630 19.31 16.35 89.63
N THR A 631 19.06 15.84 88.42
CA THR A 631 19.44 14.51 87.86
C THR A 631 18.46 13.34 87.76
N ARG A 632 18.36 12.89 86.49
CA ARG A 632 18.44 11.51 85.95
C ARG A 632 17.15 10.70 85.76
N LEU A 633 17.19 9.98 84.62
CA LEU A 633 16.35 8.86 84.16
C LEU A 633 14.90 9.23 83.76
N GLY A 634 14.43 8.90 82.54
CA GLY A 634 15.19 8.33 81.43
C GLY A 634 14.38 8.04 80.15
N SER A 635 15.11 7.60 79.12
CA SER A 635 14.63 6.84 77.95
C SER A 635 13.23 7.19 77.40
N TRP A 636 13.09 8.35 76.73
CA TRP A 636 12.01 8.52 75.77
C TRP A 636 12.25 7.58 74.57
N GLY A 637 11.48 6.50 74.52
CA GLY A 637 11.64 5.44 73.53
C GLY A 637 11.53 5.96 72.11
N LYS A 638 12.52 5.63 71.27
CA LYS A 638 12.50 5.91 69.83
C LYS A 638 11.23 5.27 69.24
N ARG A 639 10.21 6.08 68.92
CA ARG A 639 9.07 5.62 68.11
C ARG A 639 9.65 5.11 66.79
N LYS A 640 9.70 3.79 66.61
CA LYS A 640 9.91 3.19 65.30
C LYS A 640 8.84 3.75 64.39
N ARG A 641 9.24 4.56 63.40
CA ARG A 641 8.38 4.81 62.25
C ARG A 641 8.12 3.44 61.64
N TYR A 642 6.85 3.10 61.43
CA TYR A 642 6.53 1.98 60.55
C TYR A 642 6.97 2.43 59.17
N ASP A 643 8.12 1.92 58.73
CA ASP A 643 8.59 2.10 57.38
C ASP A 643 7.59 1.40 56.46
N SER A 644 6.91 2.17 55.62
CA SER A 644 5.81 1.67 54.80
C SER A 644 6.38 0.62 53.84
N GLY A 645 5.89 -0.63 53.93
CA GLY A 645 6.44 -1.80 53.23
C GLY A 645 6.52 -1.71 51.69
N LEU A 646 5.99 -0.63 51.12
CA LEU A 646 6.19 -0.14 49.76
C LEU A 646 7.65 -0.28 49.29
N GLY A 647 8.64 0.13 50.12
CA GLY A 647 10.06 0.05 49.75
C GLY A 647 10.59 -1.38 49.59
N PHE A 648 10.03 -2.35 50.32
CA PHE A 648 10.40 -3.76 50.19
C PHE A 648 9.69 -4.42 49.00
N TRP A 649 8.43 -4.07 48.75
CA TRP A 649 7.69 -4.49 47.56
C TRP A 649 8.36 -3.99 46.27
N MET A 650 8.72 -2.71 46.21
CA MET A 650 9.30 -2.07 45.03
C MET A 650 10.70 -2.61 44.68
N LYS A 651 11.52 -2.98 45.68
CA LYS A 651 12.75 -3.74 45.43
C LYS A 651 12.49 -5.16 44.93
N ARG A 652 11.44 -5.84 45.43
CA ARG A 652 11.12 -7.22 45.04
C ARG A 652 10.49 -7.31 43.65
N THR A 653 9.74 -6.30 43.22
CA THR A 653 9.28 -6.19 41.82
C THR A 653 10.42 -5.81 40.89
N MET A 654 11.28 -4.85 41.24
CA MET A 654 12.46 -4.52 40.43
C MET A 654 13.39 -5.72 40.21
N MET A 655 13.70 -6.51 41.25
CA MET A 655 14.51 -7.72 41.08
C MET A 655 13.88 -8.71 40.10
N ARG A 656 12.57 -9.01 40.25
CA ARG A 656 11.86 -9.91 39.33
C ARG A 656 11.82 -9.38 37.90
N PHE A 657 11.66 -8.07 37.70
CA PHE A 657 11.66 -7.47 36.37
C PHE A 657 13.02 -7.61 35.68
N HIS A 658 14.10 -7.42 36.45
CA HIS A 658 15.47 -7.60 35.95
C HIS A 658 15.81 -9.06 35.64
N GLU A 659 15.27 -10.00 36.42
CA GLU A 659 15.37 -11.45 36.22
C GLU A 659 14.57 -11.92 34.99
N TYR A 660 13.42 -11.30 34.72
CA TYR A 660 12.61 -11.57 33.52
C TYR A 660 13.31 -11.10 32.24
N ILE A 661 13.84 -9.88 32.22
CA ILE A 661 14.60 -9.32 31.08
C ILE A 661 15.83 -10.18 30.75
N ASN A 662 16.56 -10.65 31.76
CA ASN A 662 17.79 -11.43 31.57
C ASN A 662 17.56 -12.90 31.20
N THR A 663 16.34 -13.44 31.33
CA THR A 663 16.08 -14.88 31.08
C THR A 663 15.48 -15.20 29.72
N GLY A 664 15.04 -14.19 28.96
CA GLY A 664 14.76 -14.31 27.52
C GLY A 664 13.68 -15.31 27.12
N LYS A 665 12.75 -15.66 28.02
CA LYS A 665 11.66 -16.60 27.77
C LYS A 665 10.32 -15.88 27.67
N LEU A 666 9.81 -15.83 26.44
CA LEU A 666 8.39 -15.71 26.12
C LEU A 666 7.69 -17.07 26.27
#